data_AF-A0AAD4HR49-F1
#
_entry.id   AF-A0AAD4HR49-F1
#
_cell.length_a   1.000
_cell.length_b   1.000
_cell.length_c   1.000
_cell.angle_alpha   90.00
_cell.angle_beta   90.00
_cell.angle_gamma   90.00
#
_symmetry.space_group_name_H-M   'P 1'
#
loop_
_entity.id
_entity.type
_entity.pdbx_description
1 polymer ?
#
loop_
_entity_poly.entity_id
_entity_poly.type
_entity_poly.pdbx_seq_one_letter_code
_entity_poly.pdbx_strand_id
1 'polypeptide(L)'
;MAPAEHSKTVDFGMKLASLMSAPRISDVPTLDKLTDLELNHLIVEEEEPADAEQPLSYMLSRIFRTFTLEVPDVTELQVPLHKIRYHGTGPFQSAHRESGIDQLPDLEEDGDGEENSGGNLEFGSGESPLTQHPPGVSTTGNDSPKPHTLEDIFSAFFNITCAAVAQKKRTEVMEANSGAVVRTWSARNSVRPVKDQEVMRKPDLALLDDVEARWDTIKAVCELTSQVYTPTGTIGKTIDNKAYLLLRRQPWRHFVLLCSLTNGYRELRVHMYDHAGGVMTPPIHIDNAPNHYLQILSSVVFGSLECIGYDPSISIFTKTLRPAQLEDPTSRPSTNRPPAQGPQAGSLIAGTATPESALGTDSNTEMSDEESLPIDPPQLEIPQDPLHATFSTPIGRIIVNDHAYDILELIFSSQGLVGRGTVCYLARRNGKEYIIKDHWVLGGKDVALNEVKMLGEMRGVRGVPELVEYWLVEIAPNEVDEMMNYRYKVFGSIRGTSRTHVRLVLKPHARPLHAFRTRVELVSALRDIVKIQQTAVEERGILHRDCSVNNAMIEDDGNGTNGLLIDWEFAVHIHAGQKYVIGGMGTLPFMSRSLLWQLSEAVGDPATSARSWKVKVAMSSLTKPPPLILHHYHDDLESLFYVLVCICIEFRGPLGVRCDLSADRSQEWLPHLWSASTLQVGGDVKTSFFFHPNAHKLQKQFHPYFKTLLPLATEWYHLIRNKGQSNAVTFQEVLNLLDTHLAKLPKDEPSPELLFARKVIAALPKKRQASDFEEGDRVDHHLDQPSQPSITERPNQIPGRMGWTMEVMPQSKHNRTT
;
A
#
# COMPACT_ATOMS: atom_id res chain seq x y z
N MET A 1 45.03 -20.72 -3.36
CA MET A 1 43.73 -20.76 -2.66
C MET A 1 43.13 -19.37 -2.71
N ALA A 2 41.90 -19.23 -3.21
CA ALA A 2 41.15 -17.98 -3.23
C ALA A 2 39.66 -18.29 -3.03
N PRO A 3 38.91 -17.55 -2.22
CA PRO A 3 37.46 -17.72 -2.12
C PRO A 3 36.78 -17.13 -3.36
N ALA A 4 35.76 -17.83 -3.88
CA ALA A 4 35.08 -17.42 -5.10
C ALA A 4 34.14 -16.22 -4.87
N GLU A 5 34.16 -15.27 -5.80
CA GLU A 5 33.20 -14.17 -5.83
C GLU A 5 31.81 -14.68 -6.20
N HIS A 6 30.77 -14.07 -5.63
CA HIS A 6 29.38 -14.20 -6.11
C HIS A 6 28.81 -12.80 -6.29
N SER A 7 28.86 -12.31 -7.53
CA SER A 7 28.26 -11.03 -7.90
C SER A 7 26.77 -11.01 -7.55
N LYS A 8 26.36 -9.96 -6.83
CA LYS A 8 24.96 -9.60 -6.66
C LYS A 8 24.82 -8.12 -6.96
N THR A 9 24.22 -7.81 -8.10
CA THR A 9 23.76 -6.46 -8.45
C THR A 9 22.84 -5.96 -7.35
N VAL A 10 23.23 -4.86 -6.71
CA VAL A 10 22.43 -4.19 -5.68
C VAL A 10 21.45 -3.27 -6.38
N ASP A 11 20.16 -3.58 -6.30
CA ASP A 11 19.10 -2.70 -6.77
C ASP A 11 18.96 -1.51 -5.81
N PHE A 12 18.81 -0.30 -6.34
CA PHE A 12 19.03 0.94 -5.58
C PHE A 12 17.76 1.56 -4.98
N GLY A 13 16.64 0.84 -4.99
CA GLY A 13 15.37 1.23 -4.38
C GLY A 13 15.24 0.83 -2.89
N MET A 14 15.96 1.49 -1.98
CA MET A 14 15.85 1.21 -0.53
C MET A 14 14.66 1.89 0.17
N LYS A 15 13.46 1.37 -0.13
CA LYS A 15 12.24 1.30 0.71
C LYS A 15 12.13 2.26 1.92
N LEU A 16 11.27 3.27 1.78
CA LEU A 16 10.86 4.20 2.85
C LEU A 16 9.98 3.59 3.97
N ALA A 17 9.27 2.48 3.71
CA ALA A 17 8.12 2.04 4.51
C ALA A 17 8.42 1.41 5.90
N SER A 18 9.65 1.48 6.42
CA SER A 18 10.08 0.59 7.52
C SER A 18 9.63 1.00 8.93
N LEU A 19 9.24 2.26 9.17
CA LEU A 19 9.26 2.81 10.53
C LEU A 19 8.15 2.31 11.46
N MET A 20 6.99 1.96 10.91
CA MET A 20 6.07 1.03 11.54
C MET A 20 6.04 -0.26 10.72
N SER A 21 7.05 -1.10 10.92
CA SER A 21 6.91 -2.52 10.61
C SER A 21 5.80 -3.09 11.49
N ALA A 22 4.58 -3.09 10.97
CA ALA A 22 3.51 -3.98 11.39
C ALA A 22 4.07 -5.40 11.57
N PRO A 23 3.50 -6.24 12.47
CA PRO A 23 4.00 -7.60 12.66
C PRO A 23 4.09 -8.29 11.29
N ARG A 24 5.32 -8.67 10.89
CA ARG A 24 5.57 -9.30 9.59
C ARG A 24 4.61 -10.47 9.45
N ILE A 25 3.77 -10.44 8.43
CA ILE A 25 2.68 -11.40 8.30
C ILE A 25 3.25 -12.68 7.68
N SER A 26 3.96 -13.44 8.51
CA SER A 26 4.66 -14.67 8.14
C SER A 26 3.74 -15.84 7.85
N ASP A 27 2.51 -15.78 8.36
CA ASP A 27 1.57 -16.88 8.37
C ASP A 27 0.12 -16.42 8.57
N VAL A 28 -0.78 -17.38 8.38
CA VAL A 28 -2.23 -17.22 8.57
C VAL A 28 -2.61 -16.85 10.01
N PRO A 29 -2.13 -17.54 11.09
CA PRO A 29 -2.47 -17.18 12.46
C PRO A 29 -2.01 -15.77 12.89
N THR A 30 -1.01 -15.19 12.24
CA THR A 30 -0.59 -13.80 12.46
C THR A 30 -1.54 -12.81 11.77
N LEU A 31 -2.01 -13.13 10.57
CA LEU A 31 -3.03 -12.34 9.87
C LEU A 31 -4.37 -12.38 10.59
N ASP A 32 -4.85 -13.57 10.98
CA ASP A 32 -6.11 -13.76 11.70
C ASP A 32 -6.14 -12.92 12.99
N LYS A 33 -5.02 -12.86 13.74
CA LYS A 33 -4.88 -12.04 14.96
C LYS A 33 -4.78 -10.53 14.69
N LEU A 34 -4.34 -10.13 13.49
CA LEU A 34 -4.32 -8.73 13.09
C LEU A 34 -5.74 -8.26 12.78
N THR A 35 -6.47 -9.02 11.95
CA THR A 35 -7.86 -8.70 11.58
C THR A 35 -8.79 -8.80 12.78
N ASP A 36 -8.67 -9.84 13.62
CA ASP A 36 -9.44 -9.98 14.87
C ASP A 36 -9.23 -8.79 15.83
N LEU A 37 -8.04 -8.18 15.82
CA LEU A 37 -7.72 -7.03 16.68
C LEU A 37 -8.20 -5.69 16.10
N GLU A 38 -8.07 -5.51 14.78
CA GLU A 38 -8.37 -4.24 14.11
C GLU A 38 -9.86 -4.09 13.73
N LEU A 39 -10.56 -5.19 13.45
CA LEU A 39 -11.99 -5.20 13.11
C LEU A 39 -12.93 -5.44 14.31
N ASN A 40 -12.41 -5.62 15.53
CA ASN A 40 -13.25 -6.02 16.66
C ASN A 40 -14.41 -5.04 16.90
N HIS A 41 -15.65 -5.54 16.77
CA HIS A 41 -16.91 -4.79 16.77
C HIS A 41 -17.13 -3.80 15.59
N LEU A 42 -16.16 -3.62 14.68
CA LEU A 42 -16.25 -2.71 13.53
C LEU A 42 -16.82 -3.36 12.25
N ILE A 43 -17.33 -4.59 12.36
CA ILE A 43 -18.13 -5.23 11.31
C ILE A 43 -19.61 -5.00 11.64
N VAL A 44 -20.35 -4.47 10.67
CA VAL A 44 -21.78 -4.14 10.76
C VAL A 44 -22.58 -5.05 9.82
N GLU A 45 -23.69 -5.60 10.32
CA GLU A 45 -24.73 -6.21 9.49
C GLU A 45 -25.85 -5.19 9.27
N GLU A 46 -26.21 -4.93 8.02
CA GLU A 46 -27.37 -4.10 7.71
C GLU A 46 -28.67 -4.83 8.08
N GLU A 47 -29.64 -4.07 8.59
CA GLU A 47 -31.02 -4.55 8.77
C GLU A 47 -31.66 -4.78 7.38
N GLU A 48 -32.69 -5.64 7.32
CA GLU A 48 -33.51 -5.75 6.10
C GLU A 48 -34.18 -4.40 5.77
N PRO A 49 -34.36 -4.05 4.48
CA PRO A 49 -35.00 -2.80 4.10
C PRO A 49 -36.40 -2.68 4.74
N ALA A 50 -36.61 -1.60 5.50
CA ALA A 50 -37.89 -1.32 6.15
C ALA A 50 -39.00 -0.91 5.16
N ASP A 51 -38.64 -0.77 3.88
CA ASP A 51 -39.50 -0.44 2.76
C ASP A 51 -39.38 -1.55 1.71
N ALA A 52 -40.50 -2.19 1.38
CA ALA A 52 -40.56 -3.29 0.43
C ALA A 52 -40.36 -2.83 -1.03
N GLU A 53 -40.40 -1.52 -1.31
CA GLU A 53 -40.10 -0.96 -2.63
C GLU A 53 -38.59 -0.75 -2.87
N GLN A 54 -37.72 -0.96 -1.87
CA GLN A 54 -36.27 -0.86 -2.04
C GLN A 54 -35.66 -2.20 -2.55
N PRO A 55 -35.15 -2.27 -3.81
CA PRO A 55 -34.67 -3.53 -4.41
C PRO A 55 -33.26 -3.93 -3.93
N LEU A 56 -32.57 -3.06 -3.18
CA LEU A 56 -31.21 -3.23 -2.69
C LEU A 56 -31.09 -2.62 -1.29
N SER A 57 -30.21 -3.17 -0.45
CA SER A 57 -29.89 -2.57 0.85
C SER A 57 -29.25 -1.18 0.68
N TYR A 58 -29.21 -0.37 1.75
CA TYR A 58 -28.66 0.98 1.69
C TYR A 58 -27.21 1.00 1.17
N MET A 59 -26.32 0.15 1.69
CA MET A 59 -24.95 0.03 1.19
C MET A 59 -24.91 -0.24 -0.33
N LEU A 60 -25.74 -1.14 -0.84
CA LEU A 60 -25.74 -1.51 -2.25
C LEU A 60 -26.38 -0.46 -3.16
N SER A 61 -27.47 0.20 -2.73
CA SER A 61 -28.07 1.30 -3.49
C SER A 61 -27.14 2.52 -3.55
N ARG A 62 -26.32 2.74 -2.51
CA ARG A 62 -25.24 3.74 -2.51
C ARG A 62 -24.09 3.38 -3.47
N ILE A 63 -23.62 2.13 -3.47
CA ILE A 63 -22.47 1.69 -4.27
C ILE A 63 -22.81 1.49 -5.77
N PHE A 64 -24.02 1.04 -6.08
CA PHE A 64 -24.47 0.82 -7.46
C PHE A 64 -25.28 1.99 -8.04
N ARG A 65 -25.27 3.17 -7.41
CA ARG A 65 -25.98 4.38 -7.89
C ARG A 65 -25.57 4.85 -9.30
N THR A 66 -24.34 4.56 -9.72
CA THR A 66 -23.81 4.87 -11.05
C THR A 66 -23.98 3.71 -12.05
N PHE A 67 -24.62 2.62 -11.63
CA PHE A 67 -24.97 1.49 -12.50
C PHE A 67 -26.29 1.73 -13.22
N THR A 68 -26.23 1.99 -14.53
CA THR A 68 -27.40 2.36 -15.35
C THR A 68 -27.97 1.24 -16.21
N LEU A 69 -27.37 0.04 -16.18
CA LEU A 69 -27.86 -1.11 -16.94
C LEU A 69 -29.12 -1.68 -16.28
N GLU A 70 -30.24 -1.60 -16.98
CA GLU A 70 -31.48 -2.27 -16.59
C GLU A 70 -31.30 -3.79 -16.75
N VAL A 71 -31.30 -4.51 -15.63
CA VAL A 71 -31.13 -5.97 -15.59
C VAL A 71 -32.47 -6.65 -15.87
N PRO A 72 -32.59 -7.53 -16.89
CA PRO A 72 -33.82 -8.24 -17.18
C PRO A 72 -34.26 -9.16 -16.04
N ASP A 73 -35.56 -9.41 -15.89
CA ASP A 73 -36.11 -10.41 -14.98
C ASP A 73 -35.55 -11.83 -15.29
N VAL A 74 -35.41 -12.68 -14.27
CA VAL A 74 -34.87 -14.04 -14.45
C VAL A 74 -35.72 -14.95 -15.34
N THR A 75 -37.05 -14.77 -15.37
CA THR A 75 -37.96 -15.48 -16.29
C THR A 75 -37.74 -15.06 -17.74
N GLU A 76 -37.12 -13.90 -17.94
CA GLU A 76 -36.86 -13.26 -19.22
C GLU A 76 -35.48 -13.63 -19.82
N LEU A 77 -34.68 -14.44 -19.11
CA LEU A 77 -33.36 -14.94 -19.54
C LEU A 77 -33.41 -16.40 -20.02
N GLN A 78 -32.55 -16.73 -20.99
CA GLN A 78 -32.32 -18.12 -21.43
C GLN A 78 -30.88 -18.54 -21.13
N VAL A 79 -30.70 -19.34 -20.09
CA VAL A 79 -29.38 -19.80 -19.61
C VAL A 79 -29.11 -21.24 -20.12
N PRO A 80 -28.09 -21.47 -20.97
CA PRO A 80 -27.83 -22.78 -21.55
C PRO A 80 -27.17 -23.74 -20.54
N LEU A 81 -27.98 -24.48 -19.78
CA LEU A 81 -27.57 -25.40 -18.71
C LEU A 81 -26.41 -26.35 -19.09
N HIS A 82 -26.37 -26.82 -20.34
CA HIS A 82 -25.29 -27.69 -20.84
C HIS A 82 -23.89 -27.05 -20.80
N LYS A 83 -23.79 -25.72 -20.70
CA LYS A 83 -22.50 -25.00 -20.55
C LYS A 83 -22.04 -24.94 -19.08
N ILE A 84 -22.94 -25.10 -18.11
CA ILE A 84 -22.65 -25.11 -16.67
C ILE A 84 -22.07 -26.49 -16.24
N ARG A 85 -22.29 -27.55 -17.04
CA ARG A 85 -21.65 -28.87 -16.96
C ARG A 85 -21.63 -29.53 -15.58
N TYR A 86 -22.81 -29.82 -15.04
CA TYR A 86 -22.97 -30.73 -13.91
C TYR A 86 -22.75 -32.19 -14.35
N HIS A 87 -21.66 -32.81 -13.90
CA HIS A 87 -21.39 -34.26 -14.03
C HIS A 87 -21.30 -34.92 -12.65
N GLY A 88 -22.38 -34.83 -11.86
CA GLY A 88 -22.50 -35.50 -10.57
C GLY A 88 -23.31 -36.79 -10.64
N THR A 89 -22.65 -37.94 -10.51
CA THR A 89 -23.32 -39.21 -10.14
C THR A 89 -23.48 -39.27 -8.62
N GLY A 90 -24.49 -38.57 -8.10
CA GLY A 90 -24.80 -38.49 -6.67
C GLY A 90 -26.24 -37.99 -6.44
N PRO A 91 -26.87 -38.31 -5.30
CA PRO A 91 -28.33 -38.24 -5.18
C PRO A 91 -28.87 -36.83 -4.90
N PHE A 92 -29.19 -36.09 -5.97
CA PHE A 92 -30.20 -35.04 -5.95
C PHE A 92 -31.44 -35.46 -6.77
N GLN A 93 -32.01 -36.63 -6.43
CA GLN A 93 -33.30 -37.05 -6.99
C GLN A 93 -34.46 -36.35 -6.27
N SER A 94 -34.93 -35.26 -6.90
CA SER A 94 -36.35 -34.86 -6.96
C SER A 94 -37.20 -35.12 -5.70
N ALA A 95 -37.14 -34.21 -4.74
CA ALA A 95 -38.16 -34.09 -3.68
C ALA A 95 -39.47 -33.45 -4.22
N HIS A 96 -39.98 -33.96 -5.33
CA HIS A 96 -41.33 -33.67 -5.83
C HIS A 96 -42.19 -34.93 -5.71
N ARG A 97 -42.85 -35.05 -4.56
CA ARG A 97 -44.12 -35.77 -4.44
C ARG A 97 -45.16 -34.79 -3.95
N GLU A 98 -46.28 -34.75 -4.65
CA GLU A 98 -47.44 -33.96 -4.27
C GLU A 98 -48.03 -34.54 -2.99
N SER A 99 -48.24 -33.70 -1.97
CA SER A 99 -49.04 -34.03 -0.79
C SER A 99 -50.28 -33.13 -0.80
N GLY A 100 -51.29 -33.57 -1.55
CA GLY A 100 -52.64 -33.03 -1.40
C GLY A 100 -53.14 -33.29 0.02
N ILE A 101 -53.93 -32.36 0.55
CA ILE A 101 -54.51 -32.48 1.89
C ILE A 101 -55.67 -33.48 1.82
N ASP A 102 -55.61 -34.59 2.58
CA ASP A 102 -56.81 -35.09 3.27
C ASP A 102 -56.51 -36.09 4.42
N GLN A 103 -57.19 -35.81 5.54
CA GLN A 103 -57.74 -36.72 6.58
C GLN A 103 -56.89 -37.80 7.30
N LEU A 104 -56.91 -37.68 8.63
CA LEU A 104 -56.68 -38.70 9.69
C LEU A 104 -57.85 -39.72 9.78
N PRO A 105 -57.86 -40.77 10.65
CA PRO A 105 -56.85 -41.21 11.66
C PRO A 105 -56.60 -42.76 11.74
N ASP A 106 -55.86 -43.15 12.79
CA ASP A 106 -56.01 -44.37 13.64
C ASP A 106 -55.28 -45.70 13.36
N LEU A 107 -55.04 -46.39 14.50
CA LEU A 107 -54.50 -47.74 14.75
C LEU A 107 -52.99 -47.98 14.51
N GLU A 108 -52.29 -48.85 15.25
CA GLU A 108 -52.24 -49.24 16.69
C GLU A 108 -51.15 -50.35 16.79
N GLU A 109 -50.38 -50.44 17.89
CA GLU A 109 -49.52 -51.59 18.29
C GLU A 109 -48.38 -51.99 17.30
N ASP A 110 -47.28 -52.68 17.63
CA ASP A 110 -46.54 -52.90 18.90
C ASP A 110 -45.10 -53.40 18.57
N GLY A 111 -44.21 -53.51 19.58
CA GLY A 111 -43.21 -54.59 19.64
C GLY A 111 -41.75 -54.32 19.21
N ASP A 112 -40.91 -54.05 20.21
CA ASP A 112 -39.68 -54.80 20.62
C ASP A 112 -38.52 -55.19 19.66
N GLY A 113 -37.29 -55.23 20.22
CA GLY A 113 -36.07 -55.86 19.66
C GLY A 113 -35.04 -54.86 19.11
N GLU A 114 -33.77 -54.75 19.55
CA GLU A 114 -32.73 -55.73 19.93
C GLU A 114 -32.44 -56.81 18.88
N GLU A 115 -31.18 -57.13 18.50
CA GLU A 115 -29.91 -56.40 18.63
C GLU A 115 -28.87 -56.97 17.62
N ASN A 116 -27.76 -56.26 17.42
CA ASN A 116 -26.41 -56.75 17.07
C ASN A 116 -26.13 -57.70 15.87
N SER A 117 -25.36 -57.15 14.91
CA SER A 117 -24.09 -57.70 14.38
C SER A 117 -24.03 -58.95 13.47
N GLY A 118 -23.26 -58.81 12.38
CA GLY A 118 -22.28 -59.82 11.94
C GLY A 118 -22.60 -60.64 10.68
N GLY A 119 -21.68 -60.64 9.72
CA GLY A 119 -21.70 -61.58 8.58
C GLY A 119 -21.01 -61.09 7.30
N ASN A 120 -19.72 -61.39 7.13
CA ASN A 120 -19.09 -61.38 5.80
C ASN A 120 -19.59 -62.57 4.97
N LEU A 121 -19.68 -62.42 3.65
CA LEU A 121 -19.68 -63.54 2.70
C LEU A 121 -19.01 -63.13 1.37
N GLU A 122 -17.95 -63.85 1.00
CA GLU A 122 -17.28 -63.73 -0.30
C GLU A 122 -17.80 -64.81 -1.27
N PHE A 123 -18.03 -64.42 -2.53
CA PHE A 123 -17.99 -65.28 -3.73
C PHE A 123 -17.72 -64.35 -4.94
N GLY A 124 -17.08 -64.75 -6.03
CA GLY A 124 -16.43 -66.03 -6.38
C GLY A 124 -15.78 -65.88 -7.77
N SER A 125 -14.77 -66.68 -8.12
CA SER A 125 -13.96 -66.50 -9.33
C SER A 125 -14.59 -67.08 -10.62
N GLY A 126 -14.18 -66.53 -11.77
CA GLY A 126 -14.48 -67.04 -13.12
C GLY A 126 -13.32 -66.72 -14.09
N GLU A 127 -13.08 -67.59 -15.06
CA GLU A 127 -11.78 -67.70 -15.76
C GLU A 127 -11.68 -66.96 -17.12
N SER A 128 -10.45 -66.83 -17.63
CA SER A 128 -10.11 -66.27 -18.94
C SER A 128 -10.07 -67.33 -20.06
N PRO A 129 -9.91 -66.90 -21.32
CA PRO A 129 -8.91 -67.54 -22.16
C PRO A 129 -7.95 -66.54 -22.86
N LEU A 130 -6.75 -67.03 -23.20
CA LEU A 130 -5.62 -66.25 -23.72
C LEU A 130 -5.54 -66.24 -25.26
N THR A 131 -4.91 -65.21 -25.82
CA THR A 131 -4.21 -65.26 -27.12
C THR A 131 -3.04 -64.27 -27.12
N GLN A 132 -2.05 -64.44 -28.02
CA GLN A 132 -0.66 -64.02 -27.76
C GLN A 132 -0.19 -62.72 -28.46
N HIS A 133 0.88 -62.12 -27.91
CA HIS A 133 1.47 -60.83 -28.31
C HIS A 133 2.25 -60.84 -29.64
N PRO A 134 2.50 -59.64 -30.20
CA PRO A 134 3.89 -59.15 -30.29
C PRO A 134 4.13 -57.85 -29.49
N PRO A 135 5.40 -57.42 -29.28
CA PRO A 135 5.74 -56.51 -28.18
C PRO A 135 5.99 -55.03 -28.55
N GLY A 136 5.74 -54.15 -27.57
CA GLY A 136 6.50 -52.92 -27.37
C GLY A 136 5.90 -51.61 -27.90
N VAL A 137 5.37 -50.78 -26.98
CA VAL A 137 5.61 -49.32 -26.86
C VAL A 137 5.00 -48.85 -25.52
N SER A 138 5.69 -47.98 -24.79
CA SER A 138 5.25 -47.49 -23.48
C SER A 138 4.53 -46.13 -23.57
N THR A 139 3.20 -46.13 -23.64
CA THR A 139 2.37 -44.92 -23.60
C THR A 139 1.70 -44.73 -22.23
N THR A 140 2.48 -44.28 -21.24
CA THR A 140 1.92 -43.79 -19.96
C THR A 140 1.50 -42.33 -20.11
N GLY A 141 0.27 -42.10 -20.56
CA GLY A 141 -0.28 -40.76 -20.85
C GLY A 141 -1.81 -40.75 -20.83
N ASN A 142 -2.41 -41.38 -19.82
CA ASN A 142 -3.85 -41.55 -19.71
C ASN A 142 -4.50 -40.33 -19.02
N ASP A 143 -4.55 -39.19 -19.71
CA ASP A 143 -5.21 -37.97 -19.24
C ASP A 143 -6.75 -38.15 -19.24
N SER A 144 -7.27 -38.76 -18.17
CA SER A 144 -8.69 -38.67 -17.85
C SER A 144 -9.04 -37.22 -17.46
N PRO A 145 -10.16 -36.66 -17.95
CA PRO A 145 -10.58 -35.32 -17.58
C PRO A 145 -10.85 -35.28 -16.07
N LYS A 146 -10.20 -34.33 -15.37
CA LYS A 146 -10.39 -34.16 -13.92
C LYS A 146 -11.86 -33.84 -13.62
N PRO A 147 -12.43 -34.36 -12.52
CA PRO A 147 -13.75 -33.95 -12.08
C PRO A 147 -13.75 -32.45 -11.81
N HIS A 148 -14.79 -31.76 -12.29
CA HIS A 148 -14.98 -30.33 -12.03
C HIS A 148 -15.18 -30.08 -10.53
N THR A 149 -14.54 -29.05 -9.99
CA THR A 149 -14.74 -28.59 -8.62
C THR A 149 -16.08 -27.87 -8.47
N LEU A 150 -16.53 -27.66 -7.23
CA LEU A 150 -17.75 -26.88 -6.98
C LEU A 150 -17.54 -25.41 -7.42
N GLU A 151 -16.35 -24.91 -7.18
CA GLU A 151 -15.88 -23.59 -7.60
C GLU A 151 -15.89 -23.45 -9.14
N ASP A 152 -15.47 -24.47 -9.90
CA ASP A 152 -15.61 -24.47 -11.36
C ASP A 152 -17.07 -24.27 -11.78
N ILE A 153 -18.00 -25.02 -11.17
CA ILE A 153 -19.44 -24.96 -11.46
C ILE A 153 -20.01 -23.57 -11.14
N PHE A 154 -19.68 -22.97 -10.00
CA PHE A 154 -20.13 -21.61 -9.67
C PHE A 154 -19.51 -20.53 -10.57
N SER A 155 -18.22 -20.67 -10.94
CA SER A 155 -17.59 -19.75 -11.90
C SER A 155 -18.26 -19.82 -13.28
N ALA A 156 -18.64 -21.02 -13.73
CA ALA A 156 -19.40 -21.22 -14.95
C ALA A 156 -20.81 -20.61 -14.83
N PHE A 157 -21.55 -20.92 -13.76
CA PHE A 157 -22.89 -20.39 -13.50
C PHE A 157 -22.92 -18.86 -13.53
N PHE A 158 -22.01 -18.19 -12.81
CA PHE A 158 -21.92 -16.73 -12.80
C PHE A 158 -21.63 -16.17 -14.20
N ASN A 159 -20.56 -16.64 -14.85
CA ASN A 159 -20.15 -16.12 -16.16
C ASN A 159 -21.22 -16.36 -17.25
N ILE A 160 -21.89 -17.51 -17.24
CA ILE A 160 -22.92 -17.85 -18.24
C ILE A 160 -24.20 -17.06 -17.99
N THR A 161 -24.56 -16.79 -16.73
CA THR A 161 -25.71 -15.96 -16.37
C THR A 161 -25.49 -14.49 -16.77
N CYS A 162 -24.31 -13.94 -16.46
CA CYS A 162 -23.90 -12.62 -16.95
C CYS A 162 -23.87 -12.58 -18.49
N ALA A 163 -23.36 -13.61 -19.16
CA ALA A 163 -23.36 -13.68 -20.63
C ALA A 163 -24.78 -13.68 -21.22
N ALA A 164 -25.78 -14.26 -20.53
CA ALA A 164 -27.18 -14.19 -20.95
C ALA A 164 -27.75 -12.76 -20.81
N VAL A 165 -27.45 -12.05 -19.72
CA VAL A 165 -27.79 -10.62 -19.55
C VAL A 165 -27.14 -9.78 -20.65
N ALA A 166 -25.84 -9.97 -20.90
CA ALA A 166 -25.09 -9.26 -21.94
C ALA A 166 -25.55 -9.59 -23.37
N GLN A 167 -26.03 -10.82 -23.63
CA GLN A 167 -26.65 -11.17 -24.89
C GLN A 167 -27.99 -10.45 -25.09
N LYS A 168 -28.79 -10.30 -24.02
CA LYS A 168 -30.11 -9.68 -24.07
C LYS A 168 -30.05 -8.15 -24.14
N LYS A 169 -29.22 -7.51 -23.31
CA LYS A 169 -29.01 -6.05 -23.28
C LYS A 169 -27.77 -5.61 -24.08
N ARG A 170 -27.53 -6.24 -25.24
CA ARG A 170 -26.24 -6.13 -25.97
C ARG A 170 -25.80 -4.70 -26.30
N THR A 171 -26.72 -3.83 -26.70
CA THR A 171 -26.43 -2.41 -26.97
C THR A 171 -26.02 -1.67 -25.70
N GLU A 172 -26.87 -1.68 -24.68
CA GLU A 172 -26.62 -1.04 -23.37
C GLU A 172 -25.33 -1.54 -22.72
N VAL A 173 -25.05 -2.85 -22.80
CA VAL A 173 -23.82 -3.45 -22.25
C VAL A 173 -22.59 -3.08 -23.08
N MET A 174 -22.70 -2.90 -24.40
CA MET A 174 -21.58 -2.39 -25.22
C MET A 174 -21.33 -0.89 -25.00
N GLU A 175 -22.37 -0.10 -24.71
CA GLU A 175 -22.24 1.30 -24.33
C GLU A 175 -21.60 1.45 -22.94
N ALA A 176 -22.07 0.68 -21.95
CA ALA A 176 -21.50 0.63 -20.60
C ALA A 176 -20.04 0.12 -20.56
N ASN A 177 -19.65 -0.77 -21.49
CA ASN A 177 -18.29 -1.31 -21.59
C ASN A 177 -17.47 -0.69 -22.73
N SER A 178 -17.84 0.48 -23.25
CA SER A 178 -17.28 1.11 -24.47
C SER A 178 -15.76 1.43 -24.44
N GLY A 179 -15.07 1.18 -23.33
CA GLY A 179 -13.60 1.13 -23.24
C GLY A 179 -13.04 0.12 -22.23
N ALA A 180 -13.83 -0.86 -21.78
CA ALA A 180 -13.51 -1.72 -20.63
C ALA A 180 -13.30 -3.19 -21.00
N VAL A 181 -12.40 -3.86 -20.26
CA VAL A 181 -12.27 -5.34 -20.31
C VAL A 181 -13.43 -5.95 -19.53
N VAL A 182 -14.16 -6.89 -20.13
CA VAL A 182 -15.26 -7.60 -19.46
C VAL A 182 -14.71 -8.48 -18.34
N ARG A 183 -15.16 -8.23 -17.11
CA ARG A 183 -14.73 -9.00 -15.94
C ARG A 183 -15.30 -10.41 -15.99
N THR A 184 -14.50 -11.39 -15.58
CA THR A 184 -14.95 -12.79 -15.46
C THR A 184 -14.57 -13.40 -14.11
N TRP A 185 -15.45 -14.26 -13.60
CA TRP A 185 -15.20 -15.04 -12.38
C TRP A 185 -14.35 -16.27 -12.71
N SER A 186 -13.34 -16.54 -11.88
CA SER A 186 -12.34 -17.57 -12.11
C SER A 186 -12.13 -18.45 -10.88
N ALA A 187 -12.34 -19.75 -11.03
CA ALA A 187 -12.01 -20.78 -10.05
C ALA A 187 -10.56 -21.27 -10.14
N ARG A 188 -9.70 -20.71 -11.02
CA ARG A 188 -8.32 -21.22 -11.26
C ARG A 188 -7.44 -21.27 -10.00
N ASN A 189 -7.80 -20.51 -8.97
CA ASN A 189 -7.10 -20.44 -7.69
C ASN A 189 -7.85 -21.13 -6.53
N SER A 190 -9.01 -21.76 -6.77
CA SER A 190 -9.82 -22.44 -5.75
C SER A 190 -9.06 -23.50 -4.95
N VAL A 191 -8.01 -24.09 -5.54
CA VAL A 191 -7.15 -25.11 -4.92
C VAL A 191 -5.68 -24.68 -4.81
N ARG A 192 -5.33 -23.42 -5.15
CA ARG A 192 -3.94 -22.93 -5.20
C ARG A 192 -3.83 -21.47 -4.75
N PRO A 193 -2.99 -21.15 -3.75
CA PRO A 193 -2.73 -19.79 -3.34
C PRO A 193 -2.31 -18.86 -4.50
N VAL A 194 -2.64 -17.59 -4.31
CA VAL A 194 -2.33 -16.48 -5.22
C VAL A 194 -0.81 -16.26 -5.29
N LYS A 195 -0.27 -15.95 -6.48
CA LYS A 195 1.17 -15.73 -6.68
C LYS A 195 1.68 -14.47 -5.97
N ASP A 196 2.98 -14.48 -5.64
CA ASP A 196 3.79 -13.34 -5.20
C ASP A 196 3.40 -12.71 -3.84
N GLN A 197 3.10 -13.53 -2.82
CA GLN A 197 2.55 -13.06 -1.54
C GLN A 197 3.33 -13.47 -0.29
N GLU A 198 3.27 -12.60 0.73
CA GLU A 198 3.74 -12.86 2.10
C GLU A 198 2.93 -13.99 2.78
N VAL A 199 1.65 -14.14 2.43
CA VAL A 199 0.73 -15.13 3.03
C VAL A 199 0.08 -15.99 1.95
N MET A 200 0.15 -17.31 2.10
CA MET A 200 -0.42 -18.30 1.19
C MET A 200 -1.95 -18.42 1.36
N ARG A 201 -2.72 -17.44 0.85
CA ARG A 201 -4.19 -17.49 0.77
C ARG A 201 -4.68 -17.80 -0.66
N LYS A 202 -5.76 -18.58 -0.74
CA LYS A 202 -6.55 -18.87 -1.95
C LYS A 202 -7.89 -18.11 -1.88
N PRO A 203 -8.39 -17.44 -2.93
CA PRO A 203 -9.83 -17.19 -3.10
C PRO A 203 -10.52 -18.46 -3.60
N ASP A 204 -11.81 -18.64 -3.34
CA ASP A 204 -12.57 -19.72 -3.98
C ASP A 204 -12.92 -19.33 -5.42
N LEU A 205 -13.48 -18.12 -5.58
CA LEU A 205 -13.72 -17.46 -6.87
C LEU A 205 -13.07 -16.06 -6.87
N ALA A 206 -12.37 -15.71 -7.94
CA ALA A 206 -11.79 -14.37 -8.13
C ALA A 206 -12.35 -13.70 -9.40
N LEU A 207 -12.75 -12.42 -9.30
CA LEU A 207 -13.18 -11.60 -10.42
C LEU A 207 -11.97 -10.89 -11.07
N LEU A 208 -11.81 -11.00 -12.39
CA LEU A 208 -10.58 -10.63 -13.13
C LEU A 208 -10.85 -9.96 -14.48
N ASP A 209 -10.01 -8.99 -14.88
CA ASP A 209 -9.96 -8.38 -16.22
C ASP A 209 -9.14 -9.25 -17.21
N ASP A 210 -9.43 -10.56 -17.30
CA ASP A 210 -8.65 -11.58 -18.05
C ASP A 210 -7.11 -11.55 -17.81
N VAL A 211 -6.71 -11.17 -16.60
CA VAL A 211 -5.31 -11.18 -16.12
C VAL A 211 -5.09 -12.31 -15.12
N GLU A 212 -3.82 -12.71 -14.90
CA GLU A 212 -3.52 -13.66 -13.83
C GLU A 212 -3.88 -13.08 -12.45
N ALA A 213 -4.51 -13.92 -11.62
CA ALA A 213 -4.92 -13.56 -10.27
C ALA A 213 -3.71 -13.31 -9.36
N ARG A 214 -3.58 -12.05 -8.92
CA ARG A 214 -2.67 -11.53 -7.91
C ARG A 214 -3.47 -10.56 -7.02
N TRP A 215 -3.11 -10.37 -5.75
CA TRP A 215 -3.92 -9.51 -4.85
C TRP A 215 -3.97 -8.03 -5.28
N ASP A 216 -3.08 -7.59 -6.18
CA ASP A 216 -3.09 -6.29 -6.86
C ASP A 216 -3.93 -6.25 -8.17
N THR A 217 -4.36 -7.41 -8.70
CA THR A 217 -5.19 -7.53 -9.93
C THR A 217 -6.63 -8.00 -9.70
N ILE A 218 -6.88 -8.75 -8.61
CA ILE A 218 -8.22 -9.27 -8.27
C ILE A 218 -9.20 -8.11 -7.99
N LYS A 219 -10.37 -8.16 -8.62
CA LYS A 219 -11.38 -7.09 -8.54
C LYS A 219 -12.28 -7.22 -7.32
N ALA A 220 -12.81 -8.42 -7.14
CA ALA A 220 -13.62 -8.88 -6.02
C ALA A 220 -13.36 -10.38 -5.81
N VAL A 221 -13.75 -10.91 -4.65
CA VAL A 221 -13.67 -12.34 -4.32
C VAL A 221 -15.06 -12.85 -3.94
N CYS A 222 -15.37 -14.10 -4.28
CA CYS A 222 -16.53 -14.81 -3.74
C CYS A 222 -16.08 -16.11 -3.06
N GLU A 223 -16.60 -16.34 -1.85
CA GLU A 223 -16.28 -17.46 -0.97
C GLU A 223 -17.48 -18.41 -0.84
N LEU A 224 -17.24 -19.72 -0.83
CA LEU A 224 -18.31 -20.73 -0.88
C LEU A 224 -18.32 -21.60 0.39
N THR A 225 -19.48 -21.75 1.03
CA THR A 225 -19.66 -22.74 2.10
C THR A 225 -21.09 -23.29 2.14
N SER A 226 -21.22 -24.58 2.47
CA SER A 226 -22.53 -25.19 2.73
C SER A 226 -23.12 -24.74 4.07
N GLN A 227 -22.30 -24.19 4.97
CA GLN A 227 -22.70 -23.77 6.31
C GLN A 227 -23.39 -22.40 6.30
N VAL A 228 -24.16 -22.09 7.34
CA VAL A 228 -24.75 -20.76 7.55
C VAL A 228 -23.64 -19.73 7.84
N TYR A 229 -23.80 -18.50 7.35
CA TYR A 229 -22.85 -17.43 7.65
C TYR A 229 -22.82 -17.09 9.15
N THR A 230 -21.62 -16.94 9.71
CA THR A 230 -21.42 -16.40 11.07
C THR A 230 -20.17 -15.50 11.07
N PRO A 231 -20.21 -14.27 11.60
CA PRO A 231 -19.06 -13.35 11.58
C PRO A 231 -17.82 -13.91 12.28
N THR A 232 -18.01 -14.62 13.40
CA THR A 232 -16.92 -15.25 14.17
C THR A 232 -16.45 -16.59 13.61
N GLY A 233 -17.18 -17.14 12.63
CA GLY A 233 -16.89 -18.43 12.01
C GLY A 233 -15.79 -18.36 10.96
N THR A 234 -15.40 -19.52 10.43
CA THR A 234 -14.30 -19.67 9.46
C THR A 234 -14.47 -18.79 8.22
N ILE A 235 -15.71 -18.60 7.72
CA ILE A 235 -15.96 -17.78 6.54
C ILE A 235 -15.82 -16.27 6.82
N GLY A 236 -16.35 -15.75 7.94
CA GLY A 236 -16.20 -14.33 8.29
C GLY A 236 -14.72 -13.94 8.39
N LYS A 237 -13.94 -14.69 9.19
CA LYS A 237 -12.48 -14.54 9.25
C LYS A 237 -11.82 -14.63 7.88
N THR A 238 -12.27 -15.54 7.00
CA THR A 238 -11.69 -15.68 5.67
C THR A 238 -11.97 -14.47 4.77
N ILE A 239 -13.13 -13.83 4.90
CA ILE A 239 -13.49 -12.57 4.23
C ILE A 239 -12.64 -11.42 4.78
N ASP A 240 -12.56 -11.25 6.11
CA ASP A 240 -11.74 -10.22 6.77
C ASP A 240 -10.28 -10.21 6.27
N ASN A 241 -9.68 -11.40 6.25
CA ASN A 241 -8.33 -11.63 5.75
C ASN A 241 -8.14 -11.23 4.28
N LYS A 242 -9.18 -11.39 3.45
CA LYS A 242 -9.14 -11.14 2.00
C LYS A 242 -9.45 -9.68 1.68
N ALA A 243 -10.33 -9.04 2.44
CA ALA A 243 -10.51 -7.59 2.45
C ALA A 243 -9.19 -6.87 2.76
N TYR A 244 -8.48 -7.31 3.80
CA TYR A 244 -7.14 -6.80 4.13
C TYR A 244 -6.15 -6.95 2.98
N LEU A 245 -6.05 -8.15 2.38
CA LEU A 245 -5.10 -8.41 1.30
C LEU A 245 -5.41 -7.60 0.03
N LEU A 246 -6.69 -7.32 -0.26
CA LEU A 246 -7.09 -6.45 -1.36
C LEU A 246 -6.74 -4.99 -1.08
N LEU A 247 -7.17 -4.41 0.05
CA LEU A 247 -6.89 -3.00 0.40
C LEU A 247 -5.38 -2.73 0.49
N ARG A 248 -4.61 -3.61 1.14
CA ARG A 248 -3.15 -3.49 1.27
C ARG A 248 -2.39 -3.56 -0.06
N ARG A 249 -2.95 -4.22 -1.08
CA ARG A 249 -2.33 -4.37 -2.41
C ARG A 249 -2.91 -3.43 -3.46
N GLN A 250 -4.03 -2.77 -3.16
CA GLN A 250 -4.73 -1.81 -4.03
C GLN A 250 -5.16 -0.56 -3.25
N PRO A 251 -4.21 0.21 -2.68
CA PRO A 251 -4.51 1.37 -1.82
C PRO A 251 -5.18 2.55 -2.54
N TRP A 252 -5.34 2.49 -3.88
CA TRP A 252 -6.09 3.45 -4.70
C TRP A 252 -7.60 3.15 -4.75
N ARG A 253 -8.15 2.70 -3.62
CA ARG A 253 -9.56 2.29 -3.47
C ARG A 253 -10.20 2.99 -2.27
N HIS A 254 -11.45 3.43 -2.44
CA HIS A 254 -12.31 3.87 -1.33
C HIS A 254 -12.70 2.69 -0.44
N PHE A 255 -13.01 1.53 -1.07
CA PHE A 255 -13.43 0.30 -0.41
C PHE A 255 -13.14 -0.94 -1.28
N VAL A 256 -13.33 -2.13 -0.72
CA VAL A 256 -13.29 -3.41 -1.46
C VAL A 256 -14.60 -4.18 -1.28
N LEU A 257 -15.04 -4.87 -2.34
CA LEU A 257 -16.19 -5.77 -2.30
C LEU A 257 -15.77 -7.25 -2.29
N LEU A 258 -16.43 -8.02 -1.44
CA LEU A 258 -16.38 -9.47 -1.38
C LEU A 258 -17.82 -10.02 -1.34
N CYS A 259 -17.98 -11.27 -1.74
CA CYS A 259 -19.26 -11.98 -1.70
C CYS A 259 -19.11 -13.30 -0.95
N SER A 260 -20.19 -13.79 -0.35
CA SER A 260 -20.25 -15.15 0.20
C SER A 260 -21.51 -15.86 -0.25
N LEU A 261 -21.38 -17.10 -0.71
CA LEU A 261 -22.50 -18.03 -0.83
C LEU A 261 -22.53 -18.99 0.36
N THR A 262 -23.56 -18.85 1.20
CA THR A 262 -23.77 -19.63 2.42
C THR A 262 -25.03 -20.48 2.37
N ASN A 263 -25.24 -21.32 3.39
CA ASN A 263 -26.43 -22.15 3.62
C ASN A 263 -26.84 -22.97 2.37
N GLY A 264 -26.12 -24.07 2.13
CA GLY A 264 -26.28 -24.84 0.89
C GLY A 264 -25.99 -24.04 -0.39
N TYR A 265 -25.20 -22.98 -0.29
CA TYR A 265 -24.85 -22.02 -1.35
C TYR A 265 -26.05 -21.21 -1.91
N ARG A 266 -27.18 -21.16 -1.19
CA ARG A 266 -28.41 -20.47 -1.63
C ARG A 266 -28.51 -19.02 -1.17
N GLU A 267 -27.81 -18.64 -0.11
CA GLU A 267 -27.77 -17.29 0.43
C GLU A 267 -26.57 -16.52 -0.14
N LEU A 268 -26.82 -15.42 -0.86
CA LEU A 268 -25.79 -14.44 -1.19
C LEU A 268 -25.73 -13.35 -0.12
N ARG A 269 -24.53 -13.03 0.36
CA ARG A 269 -24.25 -11.76 1.05
C ARG A 269 -23.13 -11.02 0.33
N VAL A 270 -23.25 -9.70 0.23
CA VAL A 270 -22.18 -8.80 -0.20
C VAL A 270 -21.57 -8.16 1.03
N HIS A 271 -20.24 -8.06 1.06
CA HIS A 271 -19.47 -7.49 2.15
C HIS A 271 -18.58 -6.39 1.59
N MET A 272 -18.75 -5.16 2.08
CA MET A 272 -17.88 -4.03 1.79
C MET A 272 -16.93 -3.79 2.97
N TYR A 273 -15.66 -3.54 2.68
CA TYR A 273 -14.69 -3.12 3.69
C TYR A 273 -13.98 -1.85 3.24
N ASP A 274 -13.85 -0.91 4.17
CA ASP A 274 -13.10 0.33 4.04
C ASP A 274 -12.19 0.52 5.26
N HIS A 275 -11.54 1.68 5.36
CA HIS A 275 -10.69 2.00 6.51
C HIS A 275 -11.45 2.35 7.82
N ALA A 276 -12.78 2.18 7.87
CA ALA A 276 -13.58 2.21 9.10
C ALA A 276 -13.91 0.81 9.65
N GLY A 277 -13.92 -0.22 8.79
CA GLY A 277 -14.32 -1.59 9.11
C GLY A 277 -15.16 -2.25 8.02
N GLY A 278 -16.00 -3.21 8.39
CA GLY A 278 -16.84 -3.98 7.47
C GLY A 278 -18.32 -3.59 7.53
N VAL A 279 -19.02 -3.76 6.41
CA VAL A 279 -20.48 -3.69 6.29
C VAL A 279 -20.93 -4.87 5.43
N MET A 280 -21.95 -5.62 5.86
CA MET A 280 -22.53 -6.73 5.09
C MET A 280 -24.04 -6.58 4.91
N THR A 281 -24.53 -7.07 3.77
CA THR A 281 -25.97 -7.13 3.50
C THR A 281 -26.67 -8.21 4.35
N PRO A 282 -28.00 -8.13 4.49
CA PRO A 282 -28.83 -9.31 4.81
C PRO A 282 -28.58 -10.48 3.84
N PRO A 283 -28.99 -11.71 4.19
CA PRO A 283 -28.86 -12.89 3.33
C PRO A 283 -29.91 -12.87 2.20
N ILE A 284 -29.46 -12.78 0.95
CA ILE A 284 -30.30 -12.76 -0.24
C ILE A 284 -30.46 -14.19 -0.75
N HIS A 285 -31.59 -14.81 -0.41
CA HIS A 285 -31.88 -16.20 -0.79
C HIS A 285 -32.29 -16.31 -2.27
N ILE A 286 -31.54 -17.08 -3.06
CA ILE A 286 -31.69 -17.15 -4.53
C ILE A 286 -33.08 -17.58 -4.99
N ASP A 287 -33.78 -18.44 -4.25
CA ASP A 287 -35.14 -18.87 -4.61
C ASP A 287 -36.20 -17.81 -4.36
N ASN A 288 -35.95 -16.91 -3.39
CA ASN A 288 -36.94 -15.95 -2.89
C ASN A 288 -36.77 -14.58 -3.55
N ALA A 289 -35.52 -14.23 -3.89
CA ALA A 289 -35.15 -12.95 -4.50
C ALA A 289 -34.19 -13.14 -5.70
N PRO A 290 -34.54 -13.98 -6.70
CA PRO A 290 -33.65 -14.30 -7.83
C PRO A 290 -33.28 -13.07 -8.66
N ASN A 291 -34.20 -12.09 -8.79
CA ASN A 291 -33.93 -10.83 -9.47
C ASN A 291 -32.89 -9.97 -8.72
N HIS A 292 -32.96 -9.89 -7.39
CA HIS A 292 -31.95 -9.16 -6.60
C HIS A 292 -30.58 -9.83 -6.67
N TYR A 293 -30.54 -11.17 -6.65
CA TYR A 293 -29.32 -11.96 -6.87
C TYR A 293 -28.70 -11.66 -8.25
N LEU A 294 -29.51 -11.66 -9.31
CA LEU A 294 -29.09 -11.34 -10.68
C LEU A 294 -28.62 -9.89 -10.83
N GLN A 295 -29.34 -8.94 -10.21
CA GLN A 295 -28.99 -7.52 -10.19
C GLN A 295 -27.61 -7.31 -9.59
N ILE A 296 -27.34 -7.88 -8.41
CA ILE A 296 -26.05 -7.74 -7.72
C ILE A 296 -24.91 -8.35 -8.53
N LEU A 297 -25.10 -9.56 -9.06
CA LEU A 297 -24.10 -10.22 -9.90
C LEU A 297 -23.79 -9.37 -11.15
N SER A 298 -24.81 -8.78 -11.76
CA SER A 298 -24.69 -7.91 -12.92
C SER A 298 -23.98 -6.59 -12.58
N SER A 299 -24.32 -5.93 -11.46
CA SER A 299 -23.67 -4.70 -11.01
C SER A 299 -22.17 -4.89 -10.72
N VAL A 300 -21.78 -6.03 -10.12
CA VAL A 300 -20.37 -6.33 -9.82
C VAL A 300 -19.56 -6.63 -11.09
N VAL A 301 -20.16 -7.32 -12.06
CA VAL A 301 -19.48 -7.71 -13.31
C VAL A 301 -19.43 -6.57 -14.35
N PHE A 302 -20.55 -5.87 -14.56
CA PHE A 302 -20.70 -4.84 -15.61
C PHE A 302 -20.60 -3.40 -15.12
N GLY A 303 -20.63 -3.15 -13.80
CA GLY A 303 -20.50 -1.79 -13.26
C GLY A 303 -19.12 -1.18 -13.49
N SER A 304 -19.01 0.12 -13.28
CA SER A 304 -17.73 0.85 -13.36
C SER A 304 -16.70 0.32 -12.34
N LEU A 305 -15.46 0.78 -12.39
CA LEU A 305 -14.48 0.45 -11.34
C LEU A 305 -14.85 1.08 -9.98
N GLU A 306 -15.60 2.20 -9.98
CA GLU A 306 -16.20 2.82 -8.80
C GLU A 306 -17.23 1.88 -8.14
N CYS A 307 -18.08 1.18 -8.90
CA CYS A 307 -19.03 0.18 -8.37
C CYS A 307 -18.35 -0.99 -7.63
N ILE A 308 -17.04 -1.17 -7.76
CA ILE A 308 -16.23 -2.14 -7.00
C ILE A 308 -15.14 -1.46 -6.15
N GLY A 309 -15.26 -0.15 -5.92
CA GLY A 309 -14.53 0.64 -4.92
C GLY A 309 -13.20 1.25 -5.34
N TYR A 310 -12.83 1.25 -6.62
CA TYR A 310 -11.69 2.04 -7.09
C TYR A 310 -12.01 3.53 -7.08
N ASP A 311 -11.01 4.35 -6.75
CA ASP A 311 -11.12 5.81 -6.89
C ASP A 311 -11.09 6.20 -8.39
N PRO A 312 -12.16 6.81 -8.94
CA PRO A 312 -12.21 7.21 -10.35
C PRO A 312 -11.21 8.32 -10.71
N SER A 313 -10.68 9.04 -9.72
CA SER A 313 -9.64 10.06 -9.89
C SER A 313 -8.22 9.47 -9.92
N ILE A 314 -8.04 8.16 -9.70
CA ILE A 314 -6.75 7.46 -9.76
C ILE A 314 -6.76 6.39 -10.87
N SER A 315 -5.66 6.31 -11.63
CA SER A 315 -5.48 5.30 -12.68
C SER A 315 -4.07 4.74 -12.65
N ILE A 316 -3.92 3.45 -12.34
CA ILE A 316 -2.61 2.77 -12.29
C ILE A 316 -2.34 2.00 -13.58
N PHE A 317 -1.19 2.24 -14.21
CA PHE A 317 -0.78 1.63 -15.46
C PHE A 317 -0.17 0.24 -15.19
N THR A 318 -1.02 -0.78 -15.18
CA THR A 318 -0.66 -2.17 -14.81
C THR A 318 0.46 -2.79 -15.65
N LYS A 319 0.64 -2.37 -16.91
CA LYS A 319 1.74 -2.81 -17.79
C LYS A 319 3.14 -2.38 -17.32
N THR A 320 3.24 -1.40 -16.42
CA THR A 320 4.50 -0.87 -15.88
C THR A 320 4.88 -1.41 -14.49
N LEU A 321 3.97 -2.11 -13.80
CA LEU A 321 4.23 -2.74 -12.49
C LEU A 321 5.13 -3.96 -12.66
N ARG A 322 6.45 -3.80 -12.45
CA ARG A 322 7.38 -4.95 -12.38
C ARG A 322 7.35 -5.55 -10.96
N PRO A 323 7.30 -6.89 -10.79
CA PRO A 323 7.09 -7.54 -9.48
C PRO A 323 8.01 -7.04 -8.35
N ALA A 324 9.28 -6.75 -8.67
CA ALA A 324 10.28 -6.23 -7.73
C ALA A 324 9.88 -4.92 -7.01
N GLN A 325 8.91 -4.16 -7.52
CA GLN A 325 8.40 -2.93 -6.88
C GLN A 325 7.39 -3.20 -5.76
N LEU A 326 6.90 -4.44 -5.61
CA LEU A 326 5.89 -4.85 -4.63
C LEU A 326 6.34 -6.01 -3.69
N GLU A 327 7.59 -6.48 -3.84
CA GLU A 327 8.20 -7.51 -2.97
C GLU A 327 8.92 -6.91 -1.75
N ASP A 328 9.04 -7.64 -0.64
CA ASP A 328 9.98 -7.32 0.44
C ASP A 328 11.34 -8.01 0.20
N PRO A 329 12.51 -7.35 0.30
CA PRO A 329 13.78 -7.92 -0.19
C PRO A 329 14.38 -8.99 0.74
N THR A 330 13.63 -9.44 1.74
CA THR A 330 14.12 -10.34 2.80
C THR A 330 13.68 -11.80 2.63
N SER A 331 12.75 -12.09 1.71
CA SER A 331 12.30 -13.44 1.36
C SER A 331 13.29 -14.19 0.47
N ARG A 332 14.45 -14.59 1.01
CA ARG A 332 15.28 -15.62 0.36
C ARG A 332 14.71 -17.01 0.63
N PRO A 333 14.32 -17.81 -0.40
CA PRO A 333 14.09 -19.23 -0.21
C PRO A 333 15.41 -19.92 0.19
N SER A 334 15.32 -20.92 1.07
CA SER A 334 16.48 -21.65 1.58
C SER A 334 16.73 -22.95 0.81
N THR A 335 17.97 -23.45 0.90
CA THR A 335 18.43 -24.77 0.42
C THR A 335 18.41 -25.04 -1.09
N ASN A 336 19.53 -24.73 -1.76
CA ASN A 336 19.94 -25.50 -2.94
C ASN A 336 20.68 -26.77 -2.46
N ARG A 337 20.31 -27.94 -3.01
CA ARG A 337 21.08 -29.19 -2.89
C ARG A 337 21.91 -29.37 -4.17
N PRO A 338 23.21 -29.69 -4.10
CA PRO A 338 24.04 -29.78 -5.31
C PRO A 338 23.66 -31.01 -6.17
N PRO A 339 23.55 -30.87 -7.51
CA PRO A 339 23.47 -32.00 -8.41
C PRO A 339 24.84 -32.68 -8.56
N ALA A 340 24.83 -33.99 -8.87
CA ALA A 340 26.03 -34.77 -9.13
C ALA A 340 26.61 -34.52 -10.54
N GLN A 341 27.83 -35.03 -10.77
CA GLN A 341 28.56 -34.92 -12.04
C GLN A 341 27.95 -35.86 -13.12
N GLY A 342 28.19 -35.56 -14.41
CA GLY A 342 27.71 -36.36 -15.56
C GLY A 342 28.48 -37.68 -15.76
N PRO A 343 28.38 -38.33 -16.95
CA PRO A 343 29.04 -37.73 -18.13
C PRO A 343 28.47 -38.02 -19.56
N GLN A 344 28.85 -37.13 -20.50
CA GLN A 344 29.28 -37.36 -21.91
C GLN A 344 28.36 -37.89 -23.05
N ALA A 345 28.69 -37.38 -24.26
CA ALA A 345 28.40 -37.84 -25.63
C ALA A 345 26.93 -37.85 -26.11
N GLY A 346 26.59 -37.54 -27.38
CA GLY A 346 27.38 -37.06 -28.54
C GLY A 346 26.41 -36.45 -29.60
N SER A 347 26.83 -35.57 -30.52
CA SER A 347 27.55 -35.87 -31.78
C SER A 347 26.64 -35.93 -33.03
N LEU A 348 26.65 -34.85 -33.86
CA LEU A 348 26.37 -34.85 -35.32
C LEU A 348 24.88 -35.13 -35.74
N ILE A 349 24.36 -34.85 -36.95
CA ILE A 349 24.77 -34.05 -38.15
C ILE A 349 23.52 -33.67 -38.98
N ALA A 350 23.57 -32.55 -39.73
CA ALA A 350 22.67 -32.16 -40.86
C ALA A 350 21.13 -32.05 -40.58
N GLY A 351 20.32 -31.41 -41.43
CA GLY A 351 20.63 -30.56 -42.59
C GLY A 351 19.69 -30.80 -43.79
N THR A 352 19.57 -29.79 -44.67
CA THR A 352 18.71 -29.72 -45.87
C THR A 352 17.19 -29.66 -45.65
N ALA A 353 16.34 -29.19 -46.58
CA ALA A 353 16.36 -27.95 -47.39
C ALA A 353 15.07 -27.84 -48.25
N THR A 354 14.38 -26.68 -48.21
CA THR A 354 13.69 -26.01 -49.37
C THR A 354 12.59 -26.75 -50.17
N PRO A 355 11.85 -26.08 -51.11
CA PRO A 355 11.14 -24.79 -50.98
C PRO A 355 9.73 -24.82 -51.63
N GLU A 356 9.22 -23.63 -52.03
CA GLU A 356 8.28 -23.34 -53.12
C GLU A 356 6.78 -23.67 -52.99
N SER A 357 5.96 -22.65 -52.76
CA SER A 357 5.18 -21.95 -53.82
C SER A 357 4.16 -20.96 -53.21
N ALA A 358 3.52 -20.02 -53.90
CA ALA A 358 3.92 -19.01 -54.92
C ALA A 358 2.61 -18.34 -55.42
N LEU A 359 2.66 -17.06 -55.83
CA LEU A 359 1.53 -16.24 -56.36
C LEU A 359 0.44 -15.87 -55.31
N GLY A 360 -0.10 -14.65 -55.24
CA GLY A 360 0.27 -13.36 -55.85
C GLY A 360 -0.87 -12.64 -56.58
N THR A 361 -1.03 -11.32 -56.36
CA THR A 361 -1.60 -10.30 -57.27
C THR A 361 -1.46 -8.90 -56.66
N ASP A 362 -1.05 -7.91 -57.47
CA ASP A 362 -0.89 -6.50 -57.08
C ASP A 362 -2.11 -5.62 -57.43
N SER A 363 -2.19 -4.42 -56.83
CA SER A 363 -2.82 -3.25 -57.46
C SER A 363 -2.32 -1.93 -56.84
N ASN A 364 -1.62 -1.11 -57.62
CA ASN A 364 -1.20 0.25 -57.24
C ASN A 364 -2.27 1.30 -57.58
N THR A 365 -2.27 2.47 -56.93
CA THR A 365 -2.95 3.69 -57.39
C THR A 365 -2.27 4.95 -56.83
N GLU A 366 -2.25 6.02 -57.62
CA GLU A 366 -1.54 7.30 -57.45
C GLU A 366 -2.50 8.45 -57.89
N MET A 367 -2.28 9.75 -57.70
CA MET A 367 -1.16 10.57 -57.23
C MET A 367 -1.70 11.96 -56.80
N SER A 368 -1.23 12.58 -55.70
CA SER A 368 -1.44 14.02 -55.43
C SER A 368 -0.58 14.59 -54.30
N ASP A 369 0.22 15.62 -54.60
CA ASP A 369 1.03 16.41 -53.64
C ASP A 369 0.43 17.81 -53.39
N GLU A 370 0.62 18.35 -52.18
CA GLU A 370 0.59 19.79 -51.81
C GLU A 370 0.83 19.90 -50.29
N GLU A 371 1.45 20.93 -49.69
CA GLU A 371 2.65 21.72 -50.03
C GLU A 371 3.25 22.14 -48.66
N SER A 372 4.57 22.35 -48.51
CA SER A 372 5.18 22.69 -47.21
C SER A 372 6.20 23.84 -47.25
N LEU A 373 6.21 24.64 -46.18
CA LEU A 373 7.15 25.75 -45.95
C LEU A 373 7.70 25.70 -44.50
N PRO A 374 8.93 26.19 -44.26
CA PRO A 374 9.71 25.84 -43.07
C PRO A 374 9.48 26.75 -41.86
N ILE A 375 9.78 26.22 -40.68
CA ILE A 375 9.95 26.97 -39.42
C ILE A 375 11.29 26.54 -38.82
N ASP A 376 12.16 27.50 -38.51
CA ASP A 376 13.48 27.23 -37.92
C ASP A 376 13.39 26.61 -36.50
N PRO A 377 14.26 25.66 -36.15
CA PRO A 377 14.26 25.05 -34.83
C PRO A 377 14.81 26.01 -33.76
N PRO A 378 14.10 26.21 -32.62
CA PRO A 378 14.63 27.00 -31.52
C PRO A 378 15.83 26.29 -30.87
N GLN A 379 16.87 27.08 -30.56
CA GLN A 379 18.11 26.56 -29.98
C GLN A 379 17.87 26.07 -28.54
N LEU A 380 18.13 24.78 -28.27
CA LEU A 380 18.15 24.25 -26.90
C LEU A 380 19.43 24.69 -26.19
N GLU A 381 19.29 25.43 -25.09
CA GLU A 381 20.36 25.52 -24.08
C GLU A 381 20.51 24.17 -23.38
N ILE A 382 21.72 23.61 -23.40
CA ILE A 382 22.04 22.31 -22.78
C ILE A 382 22.42 22.52 -21.31
N PRO A 383 21.67 21.97 -20.33
CA PRO A 383 22.03 22.09 -18.92
C PRO A 383 23.33 21.33 -18.59
N GLN A 384 24.29 22.01 -17.96
CA GLN A 384 25.61 21.43 -17.64
C GLN A 384 25.63 20.66 -16.29
N ASP A 385 24.74 19.68 -16.11
CA ASP A 385 24.96 18.61 -15.12
C ASP A 385 24.28 17.28 -15.56
N PRO A 386 25.04 16.20 -15.84
CA PRO A 386 24.47 14.91 -16.27
C PRO A 386 23.75 14.08 -15.20
N LEU A 387 23.70 14.50 -13.92
CA LEU A 387 23.32 13.60 -12.83
C LEU A 387 21.84 13.56 -12.42
N HIS A 388 20.97 14.47 -12.87
CA HIS A 388 19.56 14.57 -12.42
C HIS A 388 18.54 14.74 -13.56
N ALA A 389 18.43 13.76 -14.47
CA ALA A 389 17.34 13.70 -15.45
C ALA A 389 16.99 12.30 -16.00
N THR A 390 17.03 11.23 -15.19
CA THR A 390 16.39 9.96 -15.58
C THR A 390 14.87 10.10 -15.50
N PHE A 391 14.22 10.41 -16.63
CA PHE A 391 12.76 10.42 -16.72
C PHE A 391 12.18 9.05 -16.38
N SER A 392 11.68 8.91 -15.14
CA SER A 392 10.85 7.78 -14.75
C SER A 392 9.56 7.79 -15.57
N THR A 393 9.29 6.69 -16.27
CA THR A 393 7.97 6.43 -16.87
C THR A 393 6.93 6.43 -15.74
N PRO A 394 5.83 7.20 -15.85
CA PRO A 394 4.77 7.17 -14.84
C PRO A 394 4.21 5.75 -14.67
N ILE A 395 3.97 5.36 -13.41
CA ILE A 395 3.27 4.13 -13.05
C ILE A 395 1.75 4.31 -13.00
N GLY A 396 1.27 5.55 -13.13
CA GLY A 396 -0.14 5.89 -13.12
C GLY A 396 -0.38 7.40 -13.24
N ARG A 397 -1.62 7.82 -12.99
CA ARG A 397 -2.08 9.21 -12.92
C ARG A 397 -3.05 9.36 -11.75
N ILE A 398 -3.02 10.53 -11.12
CA ILE A 398 -3.93 10.93 -10.04
C ILE A 398 -4.44 12.35 -10.31
N ILE A 399 -5.71 12.58 -10.03
CA ILE A 399 -6.36 13.88 -10.16
C ILE A 399 -6.56 14.48 -8.76
N VAL A 400 -6.34 15.80 -8.66
CA VAL A 400 -6.60 16.60 -7.44
C VAL A 400 -7.31 17.87 -7.89
N ASN A 401 -8.53 18.11 -7.40
CA ASN A 401 -9.45 19.09 -8.02
C ASN A 401 -9.55 18.81 -9.54
N ASP A 402 -9.39 19.81 -10.41
CA ASP A 402 -9.38 19.64 -11.87
C ASP A 402 -7.99 19.26 -12.45
N HIS A 403 -6.98 19.01 -11.60
CA HIS A 403 -5.59 18.90 -12.04
C HIS A 403 -5.06 17.46 -12.08
N ALA A 404 -4.60 17.03 -13.25
CA ALA A 404 -3.87 15.78 -13.40
C ALA A 404 -2.39 15.88 -12.97
N TYR A 405 -1.92 14.83 -12.30
CA TYR A 405 -0.52 14.58 -11.93
C TYR A 405 -0.14 13.17 -12.35
N ASP A 406 1.04 13.01 -12.96
CA ASP A 406 1.56 11.70 -13.34
C ASP A 406 2.31 11.06 -12.16
N ILE A 407 1.84 9.90 -11.69
CA ILE A 407 2.42 9.17 -10.55
C ILE A 407 3.73 8.53 -10.98
N LEU A 408 4.82 8.85 -10.28
CA LEU A 408 6.15 8.27 -10.52
C LEU A 408 6.42 7.07 -9.61
N GLU A 409 6.06 7.17 -8.33
CA GLU A 409 6.36 6.17 -7.31
C GLU A 409 5.34 6.16 -6.17
N LEU A 410 5.00 4.96 -5.66
CA LEU A 410 4.29 4.76 -4.41
C LEU A 410 5.30 4.76 -3.24
N ILE A 411 5.61 5.95 -2.73
CA ILE A 411 6.66 6.15 -1.71
C ILE A 411 6.23 5.70 -0.29
N PHE A 412 4.93 5.69 0.00
CA PHE A 412 4.39 5.14 1.25
C PHE A 412 2.97 4.58 1.06
N SER A 413 2.64 3.54 1.82
CA SER A 413 1.27 3.08 2.05
C SER A 413 1.16 2.55 3.48
N SER A 414 0.10 2.93 4.19
CA SER A 414 -0.21 2.37 5.51
C SER A 414 -0.48 0.86 5.42
N GLN A 415 -0.30 0.15 6.54
CA GLN A 415 -0.31 -1.32 6.60
C GLN A 415 -1.41 -1.90 7.50
N GLY A 416 -2.25 -1.04 8.11
CA GLY A 416 -3.41 -1.46 8.90
C GLY A 416 -4.67 -1.50 8.05
N LEU A 417 -5.65 -2.31 8.46
CA LEU A 417 -6.97 -2.39 7.83
C LEU A 417 -7.79 -1.14 8.14
N VAL A 418 -7.85 -0.77 9.43
CA VAL A 418 -8.68 0.33 9.94
C VAL A 418 -7.81 1.50 10.36
N GLY A 419 -8.17 2.74 9.98
CA GLY A 419 -7.45 3.95 10.38
C GLY A 419 -7.43 5.03 9.31
N ARG A 420 -6.27 5.67 9.12
CA ARG A 420 -6.10 6.77 8.13
C ARG A 420 -6.00 6.28 6.68
N GLY A 421 -5.74 5.01 6.41
CA GLY A 421 -5.49 4.50 5.04
C GLY A 421 -4.26 5.10 4.32
N THR A 422 -3.45 5.92 5.00
CA THR A 422 -2.56 6.90 4.34
C THR A 422 -1.66 6.33 3.26
N VAL A 423 -1.78 6.89 2.07
CA VAL A 423 -0.94 6.64 0.89
C VAL A 423 -0.16 7.91 0.58
N CYS A 424 1.11 7.77 0.18
CA CYS A 424 1.86 8.90 -0.37
C CYS A 424 2.44 8.52 -1.73
N TYR A 425 2.25 9.42 -2.70
CA TYR A 425 2.76 9.29 -4.06
C TYR A 425 3.80 10.38 -4.33
N LEU A 426 4.92 10.02 -4.97
CA LEU A 426 5.75 10.97 -5.68
C LEU A 426 5.14 11.15 -7.07
N ALA A 427 4.76 12.38 -7.43
CA ALA A 427 4.05 12.67 -8.68
C ALA A 427 4.62 13.92 -9.38
N ARG A 428 4.39 14.02 -10.69
CA ARG A 428 4.94 15.10 -11.54
C ARG A 428 3.80 15.85 -12.25
N ARG A 429 3.88 17.18 -12.27
CA ARG A 429 3.02 18.08 -13.07
C ARG A 429 3.85 19.24 -13.60
N ASN A 430 3.71 19.56 -14.89
CA ASN A 430 4.41 20.67 -15.56
C ASN A 430 5.93 20.71 -15.29
N GLY A 431 6.58 19.54 -15.38
CA GLY A 431 8.02 19.36 -15.13
C GLY A 431 8.48 19.42 -13.67
N LYS A 432 7.57 19.70 -12.72
CA LYS A 432 7.87 19.80 -11.29
C LYS A 432 7.36 18.59 -10.53
N GLU A 433 8.08 18.21 -9.48
CA GLU A 433 7.74 17.07 -8.62
C GLU A 433 7.07 17.50 -7.33
N TYR A 434 6.13 16.68 -6.88
CA TYR A 434 5.22 16.92 -5.76
C TYR A 434 5.01 15.63 -4.97
N ILE A 435 4.68 15.78 -3.69
CA ILE A 435 4.24 14.70 -2.82
C ILE A 435 2.73 14.80 -2.67
N ILE A 436 1.99 13.76 -3.04
CA ILE A 436 0.54 13.69 -2.86
C ILE A 436 0.25 12.78 -1.68
N LYS A 437 -0.26 13.34 -0.58
CA LYS A 437 -0.68 12.64 0.65
C LYS A 437 -2.18 12.39 0.56
N ASP A 438 -2.57 11.13 0.53
CA ASP A 438 -3.95 10.68 0.31
C ASP A 438 -4.42 9.88 1.53
N HIS A 439 -5.43 10.35 2.27
CA HIS A 439 -5.75 9.79 3.58
C HIS A 439 -7.13 10.18 4.15
N TRP A 440 -7.57 9.40 5.14
CA TRP A 440 -8.82 9.54 5.85
C TRP A 440 -8.61 10.18 7.24
N VAL A 441 -8.90 11.47 7.37
CA VAL A 441 -8.70 12.26 8.60
C VAL A 441 -9.91 12.13 9.53
N LEU A 442 -9.69 12.04 10.84
CA LEU A 442 -10.74 11.77 11.83
C LEU A 442 -11.64 12.98 12.07
N GLY A 443 -12.96 12.77 11.96
CA GLY A 443 -13.97 13.81 12.05
C GLY A 443 -14.51 14.23 10.67
N GLY A 444 -15.45 15.19 10.70
CA GLY A 444 -16.02 15.80 9.49
C GLY A 444 -15.12 16.90 8.91
N LYS A 445 -15.55 17.44 7.77
CA LYS A 445 -14.84 18.37 6.87
C LYS A 445 -14.00 19.45 7.57
N ASP A 446 -14.58 20.20 8.51
CA ASP A 446 -13.87 21.29 9.21
C ASP A 446 -12.68 20.81 10.07
N VAL A 447 -12.80 19.62 10.68
CA VAL A 447 -11.73 19.00 11.48
C VAL A 447 -10.68 18.38 10.57
N ALA A 448 -11.12 17.79 9.45
CA ALA A 448 -10.28 17.17 8.46
C ALA A 448 -9.29 18.15 7.79
N LEU A 449 -9.66 19.43 7.70
CA LEU A 449 -8.82 20.50 7.16
C LEU A 449 -7.84 21.13 8.17
N ASN A 450 -7.63 20.56 9.37
CA ASN A 450 -6.67 21.13 10.33
C ASN A 450 -5.24 21.18 9.77
N GLU A 451 -4.76 20.14 9.08
CA GLU A 451 -3.42 20.17 8.46
C GLU A 451 -3.31 21.29 7.39
N VAL A 452 -4.36 21.47 6.59
CA VAL A 452 -4.43 22.53 5.57
C VAL A 452 -4.31 23.91 6.22
N LYS A 453 -5.02 24.14 7.33
CA LYS A 453 -4.91 25.38 8.12
C LYS A 453 -3.49 25.56 8.68
N MET A 454 -2.94 24.54 9.34
CA MET A 454 -1.63 24.62 10.00
C MET A 454 -0.49 24.86 8.99
N LEU A 455 -0.50 24.19 7.83
CA LEU A 455 0.46 24.43 6.75
C LEU A 455 0.29 25.83 6.13
N GLY A 456 -0.93 26.33 6.01
CA GLY A 456 -1.21 27.70 5.59
C GLY A 456 -0.62 28.75 6.54
N GLU A 457 -0.75 28.54 7.85
CA GLU A 457 -0.20 29.42 8.89
C GLU A 457 1.32 29.28 9.08
N MET A 458 1.91 28.13 8.76
CA MET A 458 3.36 27.90 8.73
C MET A 458 4.02 28.30 7.40
N ARG A 459 3.26 28.80 6.41
CA ARG A 459 3.78 29.15 5.09
C ARG A 459 4.98 30.09 5.16
N GLY A 460 6.01 29.77 4.37
CA GLY A 460 7.26 30.52 4.26
C GLY A 460 8.34 30.14 5.30
N VAL A 461 8.05 29.27 6.27
CA VAL A 461 9.07 28.72 7.17
C VAL A 461 9.88 27.65 6.43
N ARG A 462 11.21 27.78 6.41
CA ARG A 462 12.10 26.79 5.76
C ARG A 462 11.98 25.44 6.46
N GLY A 463 11.89 24.36 5.69
CA GLY A 463 11.76 23.00 6.22
C GLY A 463 10.37 22.69 6.80
N VAL A 464 9.35 23.47 6.43
CA VAL A 464 7.94 23.04 6.49
C VAL A 464 7.45 22.86 5.06
N PRO A 465 6.67 21.80 4.74
CA PRO A 465 6.08 21.64 3.42
C PRO A 465 5.24 22.85 3.00
N GLU A 466 5.41 23.31 1.76
CA GLU A 466 4.49 24.23 1.14
C GLU A 466 3.30 23.45 0.58
N LEU A 467 2.12 23.68 1.15
CA LEU A 467 0.86 23.22 0.57
C LEU A 467 0.60 23.95 -0.75
N VAL A 468 0.47 23.18 -1.83
CA VAL A 468 0.26 23.68 -3.19
C VAL A 468 -1.23 23.79 -3.49
N GLU A 469 -1.95 22.71 -3.18
CA GLU A 469 -3.41 22.62 -3.23
C GLU A 469 -3.85 21.44 -2.36
N TYR A 470 -5.14 21.40 -2.03
CA TYR A 470 -5.79 20.28 -1.35
C TYR A 470 -7.12 19.99 -2.02
N TRP A 471 -7.68 18.82 -1.73
CA TRP A 471 -9.03 18.42 -2.13
C TRP A 471 -9.67 17.61 -1.00
N LEU A 472 -10.91 17.94 -0.64
CA LEU A 472 -11.80 17.00 0.04
C LEU A 472 -12.38 16.12 -1.06
N VAL A 473 -11.94 14.86 -1.15
CA VAL A 473 -12.23 13.99 -2.30
C VAL A 473 -13.74 13.81 -2.42
N GLU A 474 -14.31 14.01 -3.62
CA GLU A 474 -15.75 13.89 -3.85
C GLU A 474 -16.10 12.63 -4.65
N ILE A 475 -17.12 11.90 -4.20
CA ILE A 475 -17.67 10.71 -4.87
C ILE A 475 -18.90 11.01 -5.74
N ALA A 476 -19.45 12.21 -5.62
CA ALA A 476 -20.42 12.83 -6.52
C ALA A 476 -20.33 14.36 -6.34
N PRO A 477 -20.81 15.19 -7.28
CA PRO A 477 -20.66 16.65 -7.18
C PRO A 477 -21.24 17.25 -5.88
N ASN A 478 -20.40 17.92 -5.08
CA ASN A 478 -20.68 18.44 -3.74
C ASN A 478 -20.82 17.36 -2.62
N GLU A 479 -20.62 16.09 -2.94
CA GLU A 479 -20.63 14.96 -1.99
C GLU A 479 -19.22 14.43 -1.74
N VAL A 480 -18.59 15.02 -0.72
CA VAL A 480 -17.33 14.54 -0.15
C VAL A 480 -17.44 13.10 0.35
N ASP A 481 -16.39 12.32 0.10
CA ASP A 481 -16.20 10.96 0.57
C ASP A 481 -15.95 10.95 2.10
N GLU A 482 -17.00 10.60 2.84
CA GLU A 482 -16.98 10.37 4.28
C GLU A 482 -17.37 8.91 4.53
N MET A 483 -16.69 8.21 5.44
CA MET A 483 -16.89 6.75 5.66
C MET A 483 -18.35 6.36 6.02
N MET A 484 -19.14 7.34 6.45
CA MET A 484 -20.54 7.14 6.79
C MET A 484 -21.46 7.11 5.57
N ASN A 485 -21.00 7.56 4.39
CA ASN A 485 -21.78 7.60 3.15
C ASN A 485 -22.37 6.22 2.78
N TYR A 486 -21.62 5.16 3.04
CA TYR A 486 -21.98 3.77 2.74
C TYR A 486 -22.69 3.03 3.88
N ARG A 487 -23.08 3.72 4.97
CA ARG A 487 -23.63 3.11 6.19
C ARG A 487 -24.96 3.77 6.62
N TYR A 488 -26.06 3.02 6.59
CA TYR A 488 -27.41 3.54 6.86
C TYR A 488 -27.57 4.22 8.25
N LYS A 489 -26.93 3.66 9.27
CA LYS A 489 -27.05 4.10 10.67
C LYS A 489 -25.68 4.13 11.36
N VAL A 490 -25.53 5.02 12.34
CA VAL A 490 -24.31 5.10 13.19
C VAL A 490 -24.42 4.13 14.37
N PHE A 491 -24.15 2.84 14.10
CA PHE A 491 -24.10 1.78 15.11
C PHE A 491 -23.12 2.09 16.23
N GLY A 492 -23.41 1.63 17.45
CA GLY A 492 -22.67 2.02 18.66
C GLY A 492 -21.16 1.81 18.59
N SER A 493 -20.70 0.77 17.89
CA SER A 493 -19.29 0.40 17.73
C SER A 493 -18.51 1.24 16.71
N ILE A 494 -19.17 1.80 15.70
CA ILE A 494 -18.56 2.69 14.70
C ILE A 494 -18.68 4.18 15.07
N ARG A 495 -19.28 4.50 16.22
CA ARG A 495 -19.33 5.89 16.70
C ARG A 495 -17.92 6.36 17.07
N GLY A 496 -17.50 7.45 16.43
CA GLY A 496 -16.14 7.98 16.58
C GLY A 496 -15.09 7.34 15.66
N THR A 497 -15.48 6.50 14.67
CA THR A 497 -14.58 6.10 13.58
C THR A 497 -14.76 6.91 12.29
N SER A 498 -15.81 7.74 12.20
CA SER A 498 -16.10 8.60 11.04
C SER A 498 -14.89 9.45 10.62
N ARG A 499 -14.54 9.37 9.34
CA ARG A 499 -13.45 10.12 8.71
C ARG A 499 -13.90 10.74 7.40
N THR A 500 -13.27 11.86 7.07
CA THR A 500 -13.35 12.53 5.77
C THR A 500 -12.10 12.21 4.95
N HIS A 501 -12.27 11.94 3.65
CA HIS A 501 -11.17 11.72 2.73
C HIS A 501 -10.52 13.06 2.31
N VAL A 502 -9.20 13.18 2.51
CA VAL A 502 -8.41 14.39 2.25
C VAL A 502 -7.18 14.05 1.41
N ARG A 503 -7.01 14.77 0.31
CA ARG A 503 -5.84 14.71 -0.56
C ARG A 503 -5.08 16.04 -0.51
N LEU A 504 -3.79 15.99 -0.16
CA LEU A 504 -2.91 17.17 -0.10
C LEU A 504 -1.81 17.07 -1.15
N VAL A 505 -1.54 18.16 -1.87
CA VAL A 505 -0.35 18.28 -2.73
C VAL A 505 0.68 19.16 -2.02
N LEU A 506 1.83 18.56 -1.74
CA LEU A 506 2.93 19.13 -0.97
C LEU A 506 4.22 19.20 -1.80
N LYS A 507 5.13 20.09 -1.41
CA LYS A 507 6.53 20.15 -1.85
C LYS A 507 7.38 20.72 -0.69
N PRO A 508 8.70 20.49 -0.62
CA PRO A 508 9.55 19.71 -1.53
C PRO A 508 9.31 18.20 -1.42
N HIS A 509 9.97 17.42 -2.29
CA HIS A 509 10.24 16.01 -2.04
C HIS A 509 11.41 15.92 -1.04
N ALA A 510 11.25 15.13 0.02
CA ALA A 510 12.25 14.92 1.06
C ALA A 510 12.32 13.42 1.44
N ARG A 511 13.48 12.97 1.94
CA ARG A 511 13.70 11.59 2.42
C ARG A 511 13.62 11.52 3.96
N PRO A 512 13.29 10.39 4.58
CA PRO A 512 13.25 10.28 6.05
C PRO A 512 14.59 10.57 6.73
N LEU A 513 14.56 11.09 7.95
CA LEU A 513 15.77 11.40 8.74
C LEU A 513 16.70 10.19 8.94
N HIS A 514 16.15 8.97 9.01
CA HIS A 514 16.95 7.74 9.11
C HIS A 514 17.72 7.39 7.82
N ALA A 515 17.36 7.98 6.68
CA ALA A 515 18.06 7.84 5.40
C ALA A 515 19.23 8.84 5.24
N PHE A 516 19.78 9.34 6.35
CA PHE A 516 20.93 10.25 6.37
C PHE A 516 22.16 9.63 5.66
N ARG A 517 23.06 10.48 5.15
CA ARG A 517 24.32 10.10 4.47
C ARG A 517 25.54 10.17 5.38
N THR A 518 25.55 11.07 6.35
CA THR A 518 26.64 11.23 7.35
C THR A 518 26.08 11.56 8.74
N ARG A 519 26.91 11.38 9.78
CA ARG A 519 26.59 11.80 11.16
C ARG A 519 26.37 13.33 11.27
N VAL A 520 27.08 14.11 10.46
CA VAL A 520 26.93 15.57 10.34
C VAL A 520 25.56 15.93 9.78
N GLU A 521 25.10 15.23 8.74
CA GLU A 521 23.79 15.44 8.13
C GLU A 521 22.65 15.13 9.13
N LEU A 522 22.73 13.99 9.83
CA LEU A 522 21.75 13.61 10.86
C LEU A 522 21.63 14.66 11.98
N VAL A 523 22.75 15.14 12.52
CA VAL A 523 22.75 16.14 13.61
C VAL A 523 22.34 17.53 13.11
N SER A 524 22.70 17.89 11.88
CA SER A 524 22.26 19.16 11.25
C SER A 524 20.75 19.17 11.05
N ALA A 525 20.19 18.11 10.46
CA ALA A 525 18.75 17.99 10.22
C ALA A 525 17.95 17.99 11.53
N LEU A 526 18.42 17.30 12.58
CA LEU A 526 17.81 17.37 13.92
C LEU A 526 17.82 18.80 14.48
N ARG A 527 18.94 19.51 14.40
CA ARG A 527 19.04 20.92 14.83
C ARG A 527 18.09 21.82 14.05
N ASP A 528 17.97 21.61 12.75
CA ASP A 528 17.13 22.46 11.91
C ASP A 528 15.63 22.15 12.13
N ILE A 529 15.27 20.91 12.51
CA ILE A 529 13.94 20.58 13.05
C ILE A 529 13.66 21.26 14.41
N VAL A 530 14.66 21.37 15.30
CA VAL A 530 14.53 22.17 16.55
C VAL A 530 14.28 23.65 16.23
N LYS A 531 14.89 24.21 15.18
CA LYS A 531 14.61 25.59 14.72
C LYS A 531 13.21 25.74 14.14
N ILE A 532 12.73 24.75 13.36
CA ILE A 532 11.36 24.74 12.83
C ILE A 532 10.33 24.78 13.98
N GLN A 533 10.55 23.97 15.03
CA GLN A 533 9.73 24.03 16.24
C GLN A 533 9.86 25.38 16.96
N GLN A 534 11.06 25.96 17.05
CA GLN A 534 11.26 27.26 17.68
C GLN A 534 10.47 28.35 16.94
N THR A 535 10.62 28.48 15.62
CA THR A 535 9.84 29.41 14.79
C THR A 535 8.33 29.14 14.90
N ALA A 536 7.90 27.87 14.90
CA ALA A 536 6.49 27.54 15.08
C ALA A 536 5.95 28.07 16.42
N VAL A 537 6.66 27.83 17.52
CA VAL A 537 6.21 28.20 18.88
C VAL A 537 6.38 29.70 19.17
N GLU A 538 7.51 30.29 18.81
CA GLU A 538 7.89 31.66 19.18
C GLU A 538 7.40 32.72 18.18
N GLU A 539 7.31 32.41 16.88
CA GLU A 539 6.86 33.36 15.84
C GLU A 539 5.43 33.13 15.36
N ARG A 540 4.96 31.87 15.31
CA ARG A 540 3.60 31.53 14.80
C ARG A 540 2.63 31.15 15.91
N GLY A 541 3.09 30.85 17.12
CA GLY A 541 2.26 30.39 18.23
C GLY A 541 1.66 29.00 18.02
N ILE A 542 2.34 28.11 17.29
CA ILE A 542 1.87 26.76 16.92
C ILE A 542 2.76 25.68 17.58
N LEU A 543 2.13 24.61 18.06
CA LEU A 543 2.77 23.42 18.64
C LEU A 543 2.51 22.20 17.75
N HIS A 544 3.53 21.37 17.46
CA HIS A 544 3.46 20.29 16.46
C HIS A 544 2.81 19.01 16.99
N ARG A 545 3.17 18.57 18.20
CA ARG A 545 2.55 17.48 18.98
C ARG A 545 2.73 16.03 18.50
N ASP A 546 3.29 15.75 17.33
CA ASP A 546 3.64 14.38 16.92
C ASP A 546 5.03 14.29 16.27
N CYS A 547 6.04 14.74 17.00
CA CYS A 547 7.43 14.62 16.60
C CYS A 547 7.90 13.16 16.68
N SER A 548 8.19 12.56 15.52
CA SER A 548 8.57 11.14 15.40
C SER A 548 9.59 10.95 14.26
N VAL A 549 10.23 9.78 14.17
CA VAL A 549 11.18 9.47 13.08
C VAL A 549 10.45 9.38 11.72
N ASN A 550 9.12 9.17 11.69
CA ASN A 550 8.32 9.25 10.45
C ASN A 550 8.22 10.68 9.94
N ASN A 551 8.07 11.63 10.87
CA ASN A 551 7.71 13.01 10.58
C ASN A 551 8.95 13.90 10.42
N ALA A 552 10.11 13.44 10.90
CA ALA A 552 11.41 14.04 10.68
C ALA A 552 12.02 13.61 9.33
N MET A 553 12.33 14.58 8.48
CA MET A 553 12.79 14.41 7.10
C MET A 553 14.09 15.21 6.84
N ILE A 554 14.74 14.91 5.72
CA ILE A 554 15.87 15.63 5.13
C ILE A 554 15.47 16.05 3.71
N GLU A 555 15.46 17.36 3.47
CA GLU A 555 15.41 17.96 2.13
C GLU A 555 16.83 18.00 1.56
N ASP A 556 17.04 17.50 0.35
CA ASP A 556 18.22 17.78 -0.47
C ASP A 556 17.90 18.99 -1.36
N ASP A 557 18.62 20.10 -1.18
CA ASP A 557 18.46 21.32 -1.98
C ASP A 557 19.74 21.63 -2.77
N GLY A 558 19.69 22.63 -3.65
CA GLY A 558 20.86 23.06 -4.44
C GLY A 558 22.01 23.66 -3.62
N ASN A 559 21.85 23.82 -2.30
CA ASN A 559 22.84 24.36 -1.37
C ASN A 559 23.40 23.28 -0.40
N GLY A 560 22.84 22.06 -0.41
CA GLY A 560 23.18 20.98 0.51
C GLY A 560 21.96 20.23 1.02
N THR A 561 21.77 20.23 2.34
CA THR A 561 20.63 19.56 3.00
C THR A 561 20.11 20.34 4.19
N ASN A 562 18.79 20.38 4.34
CA ASN A 562 18.09 20.99 5.47
C ASN A 562 17.25 19.92 6.21
N GLY A 563 17.05 20.08 7.51
CA GLY A 563 16.01 19.32 8.24
C GLY A 563 14.62 19.82 7.85
N LEU A 564 13.65 18.90 7.79
CA LEU A 564 12.26 19.20 7.40
C LEU A 564 11.27 18.41 8.28
N LEU A 565 10.11 19.00 8.60
CA LEU A 565 9.10 18.43 9.52
C LEU A 565 7.71 18.34 8.85
N ILE A 566 7.14 17.13 8.79
CA ILE A 566 5.84 16.82 8.14
C ILE A 566 4.74 16.41 9.15
N ASP A 567 3.55 16.08 8.63
CA ASP A 567 2.33 15.63 9.35
C ASP A 567 1.82 16.64 10.40
N TRP A 568 1.37 17.80 9.94
CA TRP A 568 0.86 18.89 10.79
C TRP A 568 -0.63 18.70 11.17
N GLU A 569 -1.22 17.52 10.91
CA GLU A 569 -2.62 17.17 11.21
C GLU A 569 -3.00 17.40 12.69
N PHE A 570 -2.06 17.15 13.62
CA PHE A 570 -2.28 17.30 15.06
C PHE A 570 -1.81 18.63 15.66
N ALA A 571 -1.24 19.52 14.84
CA ALA A 571 -0.71 20.79 15.31
C ALA A 571 -1.84 21.74 15.76
N VAL A 572 -1.53 22.62 16.73
CA VAL A 572 -2.52 23.51 17.36
C VAL A 572 -1.93 24.87 17.72
N HIS A 573 -2.81 25.88 17.76
CA HIS A 573 -2.56 27.19 18.35
C HIS A 573 -2.33 27.09 19.86
N ILE A 574 -1.21 27.63 20.33
CA ILE A 574 -0.82 27.71 21.74
C ILE A 574 -1.62 28.83 22.41
N HIS A 575 -2.39 28.46 23.43
CA HIS A 575 -3.12 29.41 24.27
C HIS A 575 -2.74 29.23 25.75
N ALA A 576 -2.66 30.34 26.49
CA ALA A 576 -2.19 30.34 27.87
C ALA A 576 -3.09 29.47 28.79
N GLY A 577 -2.53 28.41 29.36
CA GLY A 577 -3.24 27.48 30.23
C GLY A 577 -4.24 26.54 29.53
N GLN A 578 -4.36 26.59 28.20
CA GLN A 578 -5.29 25.74 27.48
C GLN A 578 -4.81 24.27 27.50
N LYS A 579 -5.76 23.36 27.77
CA LYS A 579 -5.60 21.93 27.53
C LYS A 579 -6.15 21.57 26.16
N TYR A 580 -5.50 20.65 25.47
CA TYR A 580 -5.85 20.25 24.10
C TYR A 580 -6.54 18.89 24.10
N VAL A 581 -7.52 18.74 23.20
CA VAL A 581 -8.19 17.47 22.92
C VAL A 581 -7.14 16.43 22.53
N ILE A 582 -7.27 15.21 23.05
CA ILE A 582 -6.45 14.06 22.64
C ILE A 582 -6.95 13.51 21.29
N GLY A 583 -6.93 14.36 20.26
CA GLY A 583 -7.11 13.97 18.87
C GLY A 583 -5.82 13.34 18.37
N GLY A 584 -5.72 12.01 18.44
CA GLY A 584 -4.78 11.17 17.67
C GLY A 584 -3.26 11.33 17.88
N MET A 585 -2.78 12.40 18.51
CA MET A 585 -1.36 12.75 18.63
C MET A 585 -0.48 11.64 19.25
N GLY A 586 0.81 11.76 18.98
CA GLY A 586 1.86 11.00 19.62
C GLY A 586 2.01 9.58 19.08
N THR A 587 3.15 9.35 18.45
CA THR A 587 3.68 8.02 18.16
C THR A 587 4.40 7.52 19.43
N LEU A 588 3.85 6.47 20.09
CA LEU A 588 4.17 6.05 21.48
C LEU A 588 5.67 6.02 21.87
N PRO A 589 6.60 5.49 21.06
CA PRO A 589 8.02 5.48 21.40
C PRO A 589 8.60 6.89 21.59
N PHE A 590 7.97 7.91 21.02
CA PHE A 590 8.42 9.30 21.03
C PHE A 590 7.58 10.22 21.93
N MET A 591 6.39 9.84 22.41
CA MET A 591 5.64 10.64 23.41
C MET A 591 6.49 10.93 24.66
N SER A 592 6.41 12.15 25.20
CA SER A 592 7.06 12.47 26.48
C SER A 592 6.45 11.69 27.67
N ARG A 593 7.20 11.59 28.77
CA ARG A 593 6.71 11.09 30.07
C ARG A 593 5.47 11.84 30.57
N SER A 594 5.47 13.17 30.43
CA SER A 594 4.39 14.06 30.88
C SER A 594 3.09 13.73 30.15
N LEU A 595 3.17 13.56 28.83
CA LEU A 595 2.02 13.18 28.01
C LEU A 595 1.54 11.77 28.35
N LEU A 596 2.43 10.78 28.45
CA LEU A 596 2.05 9.40 28.76
C LEU A 596 1.36 9.26 30.12
N TRP A 597 1.82 10.00 31.14
CA TRP A 597 1.17 10.02 32.46
C TRP A 597 -0.22 10.68 32.39
N GLN A 598 -0.31 11.89 31.84
CA GLN A 598 -1.60 12.59 31.68
C GLN A 598 -2.61 11.79 30.83
N LEU A 599 -2.16 11.09 29.79
CA LEU A 599 -2.99 10.19 29.00
C LEU A 599 -3.48 9.00 29.82
N SER A 600 -2.62 8.38 30.63
CA SER A 600 -3.00 7.25 31.49
C SER A 600 -4.03 7.66 32.54
N GLU A 601 -3.85 8.83 33.18
CA GLU A 601 -4.82 9.38 34.13
C GLU A 601 -6.15 9.73 33.44
N ALA A 602 -6.10 10.42 32.29
CA ALA A 602 -7.28 10.93 31.61
C ALA A 602 -8.10 9.84 30.89
N VAL A 603 -7.50 8.68 30.59
CA VAL A 603 -8.20 7.47 30.12
C VAL A 603 -8.84 6.69 31.27
N GLY A 604 -8.33 6.83 32.50
CA GLY A 604 -8.95 6.28 33.72
C GLY A 604 -8.87 4.76 33.89
N ASP A 605 -8.09 4.08 33.05
CA ASP A 605 -7.86 2.63 33.13
C ASP A 605 -6.40 2.29 32.76
N PRO A 606 -5.56 1.89 33.73
CA PRO A 606 -4.13 1.62 33.52
C PRO A 606 -3.85 0.39 32.64
N ALA A 607 -4.81 -0.52 32.49
CA ALA A 607 -4.70 -1.68 31.61
C ALA A 607 -4.98 -1.34 30.12
N THR A 608 -5.30 -0.08 29.80
CA THR A 608 -5.67 0.30 28.43
C THR A 608 -4.51 0.08 27.46
N SER A 609 -4.74 -0.84 26.50
CA SER A 609 -3.88 -1.10 25.34
C SER A 609 -3.42 0.20 24.68
N ALA A 610 -2.10 0.35 24.55
CA ALA A 610 -1.48 1.50 23.89
C ALA A 610 -1.85 1.58 22.39
N ARG A 611 -2.25 0.46 21.77
CA ARG A 611 -2.76 0.43 20.39
C ARG A 611 -4.23 0.82 20.28
N SER A 612 -5.02 0.58 21.33
CA SER A 612 -6.49 0.69 21.29
C SER A 612 -7.05 1.90 22.05
N TRP A 613 -6.23 2.65 22.81
CA TRP A 613 -6.71 3.81 23.57
C TRP A 613 -7.35 4.88 22.68
N LYS A 614 -6.87 5.07 21.44
CA LYS A 614 -7.44 6.05 20.49
C LYS A 614 -8.92 5.75 20.20
N VAL A 615 -9.25 4.47 20.00
CA VAL A 615 -10.63 3.99 19.83
C VAL A 615 -11.43 4.13 21.14
N LYS A 616 -10.84 3.78 22.29
CA LYS A 616 -11.49 3.90 23.60
C LYS A 616 -11.82 5.36 23.97
N VAL A 617 -10.97 6.31 23.60
CA VAL A 617 -11.21 7.76 23.77
C VAL A 617 -12.25 8.27 22.78
N ALA A 618 -12.22 7.83 21.52
CA ALA A 618 -13.26 8.17 20.55
C ALA A 618 -14.65 7.70 21.00
N MET A 619 -14.75 6.48 21.54
CA MET A 619 -16.01 5.96 22.10
C MET A 619 -16.40 6.59 23.45
N SER A 620 -15.46 6.93 24.33
CA SER A 620 -15.80 7.60 25.60
C SER A 620 -16.26 9.05 25.40
N SER A 621 -15.73 9.73 24.35
CA SER A 621 -16.12 11.07 23.92
C SER A 621 -17.59 11.21 23.50
N LEU A 622 -18.35 10.11 23.44
CA LEU A 622 -19.78 10.06 23.12
C LEU A 622 -20.68 10.24 24.36
N THR A 623 -20.11 10.13 25.56
CA THR A 623 -20.84 10.18 26.85
C THR A 623 -20.22 11.15 27.86
N LYS A 624 -18.99 11.59 27.60
CA LYS A 624 -18.23 12.58 28.36
C LYS A 624 -17.51 13.48 27.34
N PRO A 625 -17.14 14.73 27.68
CA PRO A 625 -16.23 15.49 26.82
C PRO A 625 -14.92 14.71 26.62
N PRO A 626 -14.27 14.80 25.45
CA PRO A 626 -13.00 14.12 25.22
C PRO A 626 -11.97 14.62 26.23
N PRO A 627 -11.07 13.76 26.75
CA PRO A 627 -10.15 14.18 27.78
C PRO A 627 -9.16 15.21 27.20
N LEU A 628 -8.79 16.19 28.03
CA LEU A 628 -7.93 17.31 27.65
C LEU A 628 -6.63 17.24 28.45
N ILE A 629 -5.48 17.35 27.79
CA ILE A 629 -4.16 17.36 28.44
C ILE A 629 -3.36 18.62 28.13
N LEU A 630 -2.39 18.94 28.99
CA LEU A 630 -1.37 19.95 28.72
C LEU A 630 -0.29 19.33 27.84
N HIS A 631 0.09 20.03 26.78
CA HIS A 631 1.21 19.71 25.91
C HIS A 631 2.00 21.00 25.71
N HIS A 632 3.32 20.94 25.89
CA HIS A 632 4.23 22.08 25.79
C HIS A 632 5.37 21.77 24.81
N TYR A 633 6.05 22.82 24.33
CA TYR A 633 7.18 22.65 23.39
C TYR A 633 8.30 21.74 23.92
N HIS A 634 8.46 21.63 25.24
CA HIS A 634 9.46 20.74 25.84
C HIS A 634 9.08 19.25 25.76
N ASP A 635 7.81 18.92 25.52
CA ASP A 635 7.38 17.55 25.21
C ASP A 635 7.87 17.15 23.81
N ASP A 636 7.67 18.02 22.81
CA ASP A 636 8.20 17.85 21.44
C ASP A 636 9.76 17.80 21.43
N LEU A 637 10.45 18.49 22.35
CA LEU A 637 11.90 18.37 22.55
C LEU A 637 12.32 17.03 23.21
N GLU A 638 11.53 16.48 24.14
CA GLU A 638 11.76 15.12 24.66
C GLU A 638 11.49 14.07 23.58
N SER A 639 10.53 14.31 22.68
CA SER A 639 10.29 13.49 21.50
C SER A 639 11.49 13.45 20.54
N LEU A 640 12.11 14.59 20.24
CA LEU A 640 13.33 14.62 19.39
C LEU A 640 14.53 13.91 20.02
N PHE A 641 14.66 13.90 21.35
CA PHE A 641 15.64 13.06 22.03
C PHE A 641 15.38 11.56 21.77
N TYR A 642 14.12 11.11 21.88
CA TYR A 642 13.77 9.72 21.54
C TYR A 642 14.00 9.39 20.06
N VAL A 643 13.75 10.33 19.13
CA VAL A 643 14.07 10.20 17.69
C VAL A 643 15.56 9.92 17.49
N LEU A 644 16.45 10.71 18.09
CA LEU A 644 17.91 10.50 18.02
C LEU A 644 18.31 9.12 18.58
N VAL A 645 17.79 8.73 19.75
CA VAL A 645 18.17 7.46 20.38
C VAL A 645 17.66 6.25 19.59
N CYS A 646 16.44 6.29 19.05
CA CYS A 646 15.93 5.22 18.19
C CYS A 646 16.76 5.09 16.91
N ILE A 647 17.11 6.19 16.23
CA ILE A 647 18.00 6.12 15.05
C ILE A 647 19.35 5.48 15.40
N CYS A 648 19.93 5.83 16.55
CA CYS A 648 21.23 5.31 16.99
C CYS A 648 21.25 3.83 17.43
N ILE A 649 20.07 3.20 17.59
CA ILE A 649 19.91 1.79 18.01
C ILE A 649 19.35 0.93 16.87
N GLU A 650 18.28 1.39 16.22
CA GLU A 650 17.55 0.63 15.22
C GLU A 650 18.23 0.54 13.86
N PHE A 651 19.28 1.33 13.59
CA PHE A 651 19.94 1.42 12.29
C PHE A 651 21.43 1.12 12.35
N ARG A 652 21.98 0.56 11.26
CA ARG A 652 23.38 0.14 11.16
C ARG A 652 24.33 1.28 10.76
N GLY A 653 23.80 2.35 10.20
CA GLY A 653 24.58 3.44 9.63
C GLY A 653 23.74 4.28 8.67
N PRO A 654 24.35 4.95 7.67
CA PRO A 654 23.63 5.77 6.71
C PRO A 654 22.74 4.96 5.77
N LEU A 655 21.92 5.66 4.99
CA LEU A 655 20.98 5.12 4.00
C LEU A 655 19.89 4.20 4.59
N GLY A 656 19.59 4.32 5.89
CA GLY A 656 18.39 3.72 6.48
C GLY A 656 18.41 2.20 6.68
N VAL A 657 19.56 1.53 6.59
CA VAL A 657 19.66 0.07 6.81
C VAL A 657 19.39 -0.28 8.28
N ARG A 658 18.28 -0.98 8.57
CA ARG A 658 17.92 -1.38 9.95
C ARG A 658 18.75 -2.52 10.54
N CYS A 659 18.83 -2.52 11.87
CA CYS A 659 19.27 -3.61 12.72
C CYS A 659 18.17 -4.68 12.86
N ASP A 660 18.56 -5.93 13.06
CA ASP A 660 17.64 -6.97 13.54
C ASP A 660 17.76 -7.04 15.07
N LEU A 661 16.82 -6.41 15.77
CA LEU A 661 16.78 -6.39 17.24
C LEU A 661 16.11 -7.64 17.82
N SER A 662 15.63 -8.59 16.99
CA SER A 662 15.00 -9.83 17.45
C SER A 662 16.00 -10.96 17.74
N ALA A 663 17.21 -10.85 17.18
CA ALA A 663 18.26 -11.87 17.27
C ALA A 663 18.84 -12.05 18.69
N ASP A 664 18.86 -11.00 19.52
CA ASP A 664 19.31 -11.08 20.91
C ASP A 664 18.16 -10.79 21.89
N ARG A 665 17.59 -11.87 22.43
CA ARG A 665 16.52 -11.83 23.44
C ARG A 665 17.01 -11.53 24.86
N SER A 666 18.32 -11.39 25.10
CA SER A 666 18.87 -10.97 26.39
C SER A 666 18.82 -9.45 26.60
N GLN A 667 18.71 -8.69 25.51
CA GLN A 667 18.68 -7.23 25.57
C GLN A 667 17.25 -6.70 25.56
N GLU A 668 16.85 -6.07 26.67
CA GLU A 668 15.66 -5.23 26.72
C GLU A 668 15.93 -3.91 25.97
N TRP A 669 15.76 -3.93 24.64
CA TRP A 669 16.00 -2.80 23.74
C TRP A 669 15.10 -1.60 24.06
N LEU A 670 15.70 -0.40 24.20
CA LEU A 670 14.98 0.83 24.54
C LEU A 670 13.80 1.16 23.59
N PRO A 671 13.92 1.04 22.24
CA PRO A 671 12.77 1.27 21.35
C PRO A 671 11.60 0.31 21.61
N HIS A 672 11.86 -0.96 21.91
CA HIS A 672 10.83 -1.94 22.24
C HIS A 672 10.16 -1.60 23.59
N LEU A 673 10.95 -1.23 24.60
CA LEU A 673 10.44 -0.81 25.91
C LEU A 673 9.59 0.46 25.82
N TRP A 674 9.98 1.43 24.99
CA TRP A 674 9.21 2.66 24.75
C TRP A 674 7.97 2.44 23.86
N SER A 675 7.88 1.32 23.15
CA SER A 675 6.69 0.87 22.40
C SER A 675 5.63 0.16 23.27
N ALA A 676 5.65 0.42 24.59
CA ALA A 676 4.94 -0.29 25.65
C ALA A 676 3.49 -0.71 25.35
N SER A 677 3.07 -1.84 25.95
CA SER A 677 1.73 -2.42 25.78
C SER A 677 0.58 -1.57 26.34
N THR A 678 0.82 -0.73 27.37
CA THR A 678 -0.15 0.24 27.90
C THR A 678 0.50 1.62 28.10
N LEU A 679 -0.34 2.65 28.18
CA LEU A 679 0.09 4.04 28.42
C LEU A 679 0.90 4.18 29.72
N GLN A 680 0.42 3.56 30.82
CA GLN A 680 1.10 3.58 32.10
C GLN A 680 2.50 2.96 32.00
N VAL A 681 2.63 1.76 31.42
CA VAL A 681 3.93 1.08 31.27
C VAL A 681 4.90 1.93 30.45
N GLY A 682 4.43 2.64 29.42
CA GLY A 682 5.26 3.60 28.67
C GLY A 682 5.79 4.74 29.53
N GLY A 683 4.92 5.33 30.36
CA GLY A 683 5.28 6.37 31.32
C GLY A 683 6.28 5.88 32.39
N ASP A 684 6.01 4.72 32.99
CA ASP A 684 6.84 4.10 34.03
C ASP A 684 8.22 3.72 33.49
N VAL A 685 8.31 3.10 32.31
CA VAL A 685 9.57 2.77 31.64
C VAL A 685 10.41 4.02 31.36
N LYS A 686 9.79 5.08 30.81
CA LYS A 686 10.51 6.32 30.49
C LYS A 686 10.94 7.08 31.75
N THR A 687 10.11 7.07 32.79
CA THR A 687 10.45 7.62 34.12
C THR A 687 11.59 6.83 34.78
N SER A 688 11.56 5.50 34.67
CA SER A 688 12.66 4.62 35.10
C SER A 688 13.96 4.89 34.32
N PHE A 689 13.89 5.10 33.01
CA PHE A 689 15.06 5.45 32.20
C PHE A 689 15.72 6.77 32.67
N PHE A 690 14.95 7.78 33.05
CA PHE A 690 15.48 9.06 33.52
C PHE A 690 15.92 9.08 35.00
N PHE A 691 15.30 8.32 35.90
CA PHE A 691 15.56 8.43 37.35
C PHE A 691 16.18 7.18 38.02
N HIS A 692 16.03 5.99 37.44
CA HIS A 692 16.60 4.73 37.95
C HIS A 692 17.90 4.36 37.21
N PRO A 693 18.70 3.34 37.61
CA PRO A 693 20.02 3.03 37.00
C PRO A 693 20.01 2.53 35.54
N ASN A 694 18.90 2.69 34.81
CA ASN A 694 18.75 2.26 33.42
C ASN A 694 19.50 3.12 32.39
N ALA A 695 20.08 4.27 32.77
CA ALA A 695 20.91 5.13 31.92
C ALA A 695 22.02 4.36 31.17
N HIS A 696 22.56 3.30 31.78
CA HIS A 696 23.60 2.47 31.19
C HIS A 696 23.16 1.75 29.88
N LYS A 697 21.84 1.55 29.67
CA LYS A 697 21.31 0.95 28.43
C LYS A 697 21.62 1.81 27.21
N LEU A 698 21.58 3.15 27.35
CA LEU A 698 21.93 4.12 26.31
C LEU A 698 23.35 3.86 25.77
N GLN A 699 24.31 3.69 26.67
CA GLN A 699 25.72 3.48 26.32
C GLN A 699 25.97 2.11 25.66
N LYS A 700 25.28 1.06 26.14
CA LYS A 700 25.39 -0.30 25.59
C LYS A 700 24.78 -0.41 24.20
N GLN A 701 23.52 0.00 24.03
CA GLN A 701 22.68 -0.37 22.87
C GLN A 701 22.95 0.43 21.58
N PHE A 702 23.65 1.58 21.64
CA PHE A 702 24.04 2.31 20.43
C PHE A 702 24.86 1.44 19.46
N HIS A 703 24.46 1.36 18.20
CA HIS A 703 25.20 0.64 17.16
C HIS A 703 26.62 1.25 16.98
N PRO A 704 27.68 0.46 16.70
CA PRO A 704 29.07 0.95 16.67
C PRO A 704 29.31 2.23 15.85
N TYR A 705 28.65 2.37 14.70
CA TYR A 705 28.69 3.56 13.85
C TYR A 705 28.36 4.88 14.60
N PHE A 706 27.42 4.83 15.54
CA PHE A 706 26.94 6.01 16.28
C PHE A 706 27.66 6.27 17.61
N LYS A 707 28.72 5.52 17.97
CA LYS A 707 29.41 5.73 19.26
C LYS A 707 29.99 7.15 19.41
N THR A 708 30.28 7.86 18.32
CA THR A 708 30.67 9.28 18.34
C THR A 708 29.53 10.26 18.68
N LEU A 709 28.26 9.83 18.60
CA LEU A 709 27.08 10.60 19.02
C LEU A 709 26.65 10.26 20.46
N LEU A 710 27.27 9.28 21.11
CA LEU A 710 26.95 8.92 22.49
C LEU A 710 27.18 10.07 23.50
N PRO A 711 28.21 10.94 23.37
CA PRO A 711 28.33 12.14 24.21
C PRO A 711 27.14 13.09 24.07
N LEU A 712 26.74 13.42 22.83
CA LEU A 712 25.55 14.23 22.53
C LEU A 712 24.29 13.65 23.19
N ALA A 713 24.03 12.36 23.00
CA ALA A 713 22.86 11.70 23.59
C ALA A 713 22.93 11.64 25.13
N THR A 714 24.13 11.52 25.71
CA THR A 714 24.33 11.51 27.18
C THR A 714 24.13 12.90 27.78
N GLU A 715 24.65 13.95 27.14
CA GLU A 715 24.47 15.34 27.56
C GLU A 715 23.00 15.78 27.40
N TRP A 716 22.31 15.39 26.32
CA TRP A 716 20.87 15.65 26.15
C TRP A 716 20.02 14.89 27.18
N TYR A 717 20.37 13.63 27.49
CA TYR A 717 19.77 12.87 28.58
C TYR A 717 19.91 13.60 29.93
N HIS A 718 21.09 14.14 30.24
CA HIS A 718 21.31 14.91 31.47
C HIS A 718 20.57 16.25 31.47
N LEU A 719 20.49 16.94 30.32
CA LEU A 719 19.71 18.16 30.16
C LEU A 719 18.22 17.93 30.48
N ILE A 720 17.63 16.84 29.97
CA ILE A 720 16.23 16.47 30.28
C ILE A 720 16.08 15.96 31.73
N ARG A 721 17.05 15.19 32.24
CA ARG A 721 17.01 14.61 33.60
C ARG A 721 17.10 15.66 34.71
N ASN A 722 17.91 16.69 34.52
CA ASN A 722 18.18 17.72 35.53
C ASN A 722 17.12 18.83 35.54
N LYS A 723 16.19 18.80 34.59
CA LYS A 723 15.06 19.72 34.43
C LYS A 723 13.79 19.10 35.04
N GLY A 724 12.94 19.94 35.60
CA GLY A 724 11.71 19.53 36.31
C GLY A 724 10.52 20.36 35.86
N GLN A 725 9.32 20.06 36.40
CA GLN A 725 8.08 20.75 35.99
C GLN A 725 8.15 22.29 36.08
N SER A 726 8.95 22.83 37.01
CA SER A 726 9.13 24.28 37.22
C SER A 726 10.26 24.93 36.40
N ASN A 727 11.07 24.13 35.68
CA ASN A 727 12.20 24.59 34.87
C ASN A 727 12.42 23.57 33.76
N ALA A 728 11.84 23.83 32.59
CA ALA A 728 11.85 22.94 31.43
C ALA A 728 13.08 23.13 30.54
N VAL A 729 13.33 22.16 29.63
CA VAL A 729 14.33 22.29 28.57
C VAL A 729 13.87 23.33 27.54
N THR A 730 14.74 24.26 27.17
CA THR A 730 14.46 25.32 26.17
C THR A 730 15.06 24.99 24.80
N PHE A 731 14.54 25.63 23.74
CA PHE A 731 15.11 25.53 22.38
C PHE A 731 16.59 25.90 22.35
N GLN A 732 16.98 27.02 22.97
CA GLN A 732 18.36 27.49 22.96
C GLN A 732 19.33 26.52 23.64
N GLU A 733 18.92 25.84 24.72
CA GLU A 733 19.76 24.81 25.38
C GLU A 733 20.01 23.61 24.45
N VAL A 734 18.99 23.16 23.71
CA VAL A 734 19.12 22.04 22.76
C VAL A 734 19.90 22.46 21.51
N LEU A 735 19.69 23.65 20.98
CA LEU A 735 20.44 24.18 19.84
C LEU A 735 21.93 24.36 20.18
N ASN A 736 22.25 24.98 21.33
CA ASN A 736 23.63 25.13 21.80
C ASN A 736 24.32 23.77 21.94
N LEU A 737 23.62 22.76 22.46
CA LEU A 737 24.12 21.40 22.59
C LEU A 737 24.40 20.77 21.22
N LEU A 738 23.43 20.85 20.29
CA LEU A 738 23.56 20.28 18.95
C LEU A 738 24.69 20.91 18.14
N ASP A 739 24.78 22.25 18.09
CA ASP A 739 25.88 22.93 17.40
C ASP A 739 27.24 22.67 18.06
N THR A 740 27.29 22.54 19.41
CA THR A 740 28.51 22.17 20.15
C THR A 740 29.05 20.79 19.78
N HIS A 741 28.18 19.80 19.51
CA HIS A 741 28.62 18.48 19.05
C HIS A 741 28.82 18.41 17.54
N LEU A 742 28.02 19.14 16.76
CA LEU A 742 28.18 19.26 15.31
C LEU A 742 29.57 19.83 14.95
N ALA A 743 30.05 20.82 15.71
CA ALA A 743 31.39 21.40 15.55
C ALA A 743 32.55 20.41 15.84
N LYS A 744 32.29 19.30 16.55
CA LYS A 744 33.27 18.24 16.88
C LYS A 744 33.26 17.08 15.88
N LEU A 745 32.27 16.99 15.00
CA LEU A 745 32.15 15.89 14.04
C LEU A 745 33.07 16.10 12.82
N PRO A 746 33.65 15.02 12.25
CA PRO A 746 34.42 15.11 11.01
C PRO A 746 33.49 15.53 9.87
N LYS A 747 33.82 16.63 9.20
CA LYS A 747 32.97 17.24 8.16
C LYS A 747 32.95 16.43 6.86
N ASP A 748 34.08 15.83 6.50
CA ASP A 748 34.37 15.36 5.14
C ASP A 748 34.61 13.85 5.02
N GLU A 749 34.17 13.04 5.99
CA GLU A 749 34.15 11.58 5.85
C GLU A 749 32.79 11.08 5.30
N PRO A 750 32.64 10.86 3.98
CA PRO A 750 31.63 9.93 3.49
C PRO A 750 31.96 8.55 4.10
N SER A 751 30.99 7.91 4.75
CA SER A 751 31.28 6.67 5.49
C SER A 751 31.79 5.56 4.55
N PRO A 752 32.48 4.53 5.07
CA PRO A 752 32.89 3.37 4.27
C PRO A 752 31.72 2.74 3.50
N GLU A 753 30.53 2.75 4.09
CA GLU A 753 29.28 2.28 3.48
C GLU A 753 28.78 3.23 2.38
N LEU A 754 28.87 4.56 2.56
CA LEU A 754 28.53 5.54 1.52
C LEU A 754 29.53 5.49 0.35
N LEU A 755 30.82 5.29 0.65
CA LEU A 755 31.86 5.09 -0.36
C LEU A 755 31.68 3.77 -1.11
N PHE A 756 31.30 2.70 -0.41
CA PHE A 756 30.94 1.42 -1.02
C PHE A 756 29.70 1.56 -1.90
N ALA A 757 28.63 2.20 -1.41
CA ALA A 757 27.42 2.50 -2.17
C ALA A 757 27.74 3.29 -3.44
N ARG A 758 28.50 4.39 -3.36
CA ARG A 758 28.91 5.19 -4.53
C ARG A 758 29.77 4.39 -5.51
N LYS A 759 30.66 3.51 -5.03
CA LYS A 759 31.42 2.59 -5.89
C LYS A 759 30.53 1.55 -6.58
N VAL A 760 29.52 1.02 -5.89
CA VAL A 760 28.55 0.08 -6.47
C VAL A 760 27.69 0.77 -7.52
N ILE A 761 27.17 1.99 -7.27
CA ILE A 761 26.44 2.79 -8.29
C ILE A 761 27.33 3.02 -9.52
N ALA A 762 28.58 3.45 -9.32
CA ALA A 762 29.52 3.71 -10.42
C ALA A 762 29.95 2.45 -11.18
N ALA A 763 29.80 1.26 -10.58
CA ALA A 763 30.10 -0.04 -11.19
C ALA A 763 28.86 -0.74 -11.78
N LEU A 764 27.63 -0.24 -11.53
CA LEU A 764 26.46 -0.69 -12.26
C LEU A 764 26.62 -0.27 -13.73
N PRO A 765 26.40 -1.18 -14.71
CA PRO A 765 26.48 -0.80 -16.11
C PRO A 765 25.42 0.26 -16.39
N LYS A 766 25.85 1.43 -16.89
CA LYS A 766 24.93 2.43 -17.44
C LYS A 766 23.98 1.71 -18.39
N LYS A 767 22.66 1.86 -18.20
CA LYS A 767 21.67 1.35 -19.15
C LYS A 767 22.09 1.84 -20.54
N ARG A 768 22.34 0.92 -21.47
CA ARG A 768 22.49 1.27 -22.89
C ARG A 768 21.25 2.07 -23.29
N GLN A 769 21.46 3.22 -23.91
CA GLN A 769 20.36 3.96 -24.53
C GLN A 769 19.80 3.10 -25.67
N ALA A 770 18.49 3.17 -25.88
CA ALA A 770 17.82 2.47 -26.99
C ALA A 770 18.01 3.29 -28.28
N SER A 771 19.26 3.41 -28.72
CA SER A 771 19.71 4.10 -29.93
C SER A 771 20.55 3.19 -30.83
N ASP A 772 21.28 2.24 -30.24
CA ASP A 772 22.35 1.50 -30.93
C ASP A 772 21.82 0.13 -31.41
N PHE A 773 20.94 0.15 -32.41
CA PHE A 773 20.82 -0.97 -33.35
C PHE A 773 21.89 -0.78 -34.42
N GLU A 774 22.94 -1.61 -34.41
CA GLU A 774 24.01 -1.52 -35.39
C GLU A 774 23.50 -1.86 -36.81
N GLU A 775 23.74 -0.94 -37.74
CA GLU A 775 23.51 -1.12 -39.17
C GLU A 775 24.61 -2.05 -39.72
N GLY A 776 24.27 -3.33 -39.91
CA GLY A 776 25.21 -4.38 -40.30
C GLY A 776 25.54 -4.41 -41.80
N ASP A 777 26.77 -4.85 -42.09
CA ASP A 777 27.29 -5.27 -43.40
C ASP A 777 27.27 -4.24 -44.55
N ARG A 778 28.35 -3.46 -44.62
CA ARG A 778 29.07 -3.26 -45.89
C ARG A 778 30.45 -3.92 -45.81
N VAL A 779 30.78 -4.64 -46.87
CA VAL A 779 31.96 -5.52 -46.94
C VAL A 779 33.20 -4.74 -47.37
N ASP A 780 34.24 -4.75 -46.54
CA ASP A 780 35.58 -4.29 -46.93
C ASP A 780 36.33 -5.38 -47.71
N HIS A 781 36.90 -5.00 -48.85
CA HIS A 781 37.92 -5.77 -49.55
C HIS A 781 39.28 -5.07 -49.42
N HIS A 782 40.35 -5.85 -49.25
CA HIS A 782 41.74 -5.38 -49.11
C HIS A 782 42.16 -4.34 -50.16
N LEU A 783 43.02 -3.40 -49.76
CA LEU A 783 44.39 -3.26 -50.31
C LEU A 783 45.28 -2.30 -49.48
N ASP A 784 46.57 -2.27 -49.83
CA ASP A 784 47.75 -1.88 -49.05
C ASP A 784 47.88 -0.44 -48.48
N GLN A 785 48.78 -0.31 -47.51
CA GLN A 785 49.54 0.91 -47.13
C GLN A 785 50.38 1.43 -48.33
N PRO A 786 50.81 2.73 -48.44
CA PRO A 786 51.50 3.46 -47.34
C PRO A 786 51.44 5.03 -47.35
N SER A 787 52.29 5.64 -46.51
CA SER A 787 52.91 6.99 -46.62
C SER A 787 52.45 8.09 -45.65
N GLN A 788 53.38 8.48 -44.76
CA GLN A 788 53.54 9.83 -44.16
C GLN A 788 54.08 10.84 -45.24
N PRO A 789 54.24 12.19 -45.04
CA PRO A 789 54.67 12.83 -43.77
C PRO A 789 54.37 14.34 -43.44
N SER A 790 54.37 14.64 -42.12
CA SER A 790 55.08 15.77 -41.44
C SER A 790 54.72 17.27 -41.61
N ILE A 791 55.35 18.10 -40.74
CA ILE A 791 55.54 19.59 -40.74
C ILE A 791 54.37 20.43 -40.18
N THR A 792 54.47 21.37 -39.21
CA THR A 792 55.28 21.70 -37.99
C THR A 792 54.99 23.18 -37.67
N GLU A 793 54.85 23.57 -36.38
CA GLU A 793 55.22 24.90 -35.77
C GLU A 793 54.66 26.24 -36.37
N ARG A 794 54.46 27.39 -35.68
CA ARG A 794 54.58 27.90 -34.28
C ARG A 794 53.73 29.21 -34.11
N PRO A 795 53.70 29.92 -32.94
CA PRO A 795 52.66 30.93 -32.61
C PRO A 795 53.08 32.44 -32.62
N ASN A 796 52.11 33.33 -32.36
CA ASN A 796 52.21 34.69 -31.77
C ASN A 796 50.90 34.94 -30.96
N GLN A 797 50.80 35.55 -29.77
CA GLN A 797 51.37 36.75 -29.10
C GLN A 797 50.62 38.11 -29.35
N ILE A 798 49.69 38.45 -28.42
CA ILE A 798 49.39 39.75 -27.70
C ILE A 798 49.51 41.14 -28.42
N PRO A 799 49.06 42.30 -27.84
CA PRO A 799 48.16 42.58 -26.69
C PRO A 799 47.09 43.71 -26.89
N GLY A 800 46.21 43.89 -25.88
CA GLY A 800 45.67 45.21 -25.47
C GLY A 800 44.13 45.32 -25.34
N ARG A 801 43.50 46.26 -24.62
CA ARG A 801 43.78 47.08 -23.40
C ARG A 801 42.78 48.25 -23.37
N MET A 802 41.76 48.24 -22.49
CA MET A 802 41.22 49.43 -21.79
C MET A 802 40.13 49.04 -20.76
N GLY A 803 39.79 49.97 -19.84
CA GLY A 803 38.81 49.78 -18.75
C GLY A 803 37.83 50.96 -18.65
N TRP A 804 37.55 51.44 -17.42
CA TRP A 804 36.55 52.46 -17.03
C TRP A 804 35.09 51.93 -16.93
N THR A 805 34.19 52.34 -16.02
CA THR A 805 34.27 52.68 -14.57
C THR A 805 32.84 52.67 -13.96
N MET A 806 32.70 52.86 -12.64
CA MET A 806 31.40 52.95 -11.92
C MET A 806 30.78 54.36 -11.91
N GLU A 807 29.44 54.44 -11.98
CA GLU A 807 28.54 55.38 -11.28
C GLU A 807 27.08 54.86 -11.44
N VAL A 808 26.06 54.92 -10.55
CA VAL A 808 25.83 55.23 -9.12
C VAL A 808 24.75 56.32 -8.90
N MET A 809 23.57 55.91 -8.37
CA MET A 809 22.48 56.73 -7.77
C MET A 809 21.69 57.64 -8.75
N PRO A 810 20.50 58.20 -8.37
CA PRO A 810 19.84 58.23 -7.07
C PRO A 810 18.40 57.67 -6.99
N GLN A 811 17.79 57.76 -5.80
CA GLN A 811 16.42 57.35 -5.46
C GLN A 811 15.35 58.40 -5.81
N SER A 812 14.08 57.97 -5.87
CA SER A 812 12.91 58.79 -5.50
C SER A 812 11.93 58.00 -4.62
N LYS A 813 11.37 58.64 -3.58
CA LYS A 813 10.43 58.07 -2.60
C LYS A 813 9.00 58.61 -2.81
N HIS A 814 8.07 58.15 -1.96
CA HIS A 814 6.71 58.66 -1.74
C HIS A 814 5.69 58.30 -2.83
N ASN A 815 4.38 58.15 -2.62
CA ASN A 815 3.46 58.06 -1.45
C ASN A 815 2.06 57.76 -2.06
N ARG A 816 0.96 57.35 -1.41
CA ARG A 816 0.58 56.81 -0.07
C ARG A 816 -0.96 56.59 -0.13
N THR A 817 -1.54 55.69 0.68
CA THR A 817 -3.01 55.53 0.92
C THR A 817 -3.86 55.14 -0.32
N THR A 818 -5.06 54.57 -0.15
CA THR A 818 -5.81 54.24 1.08
C THR A 818 -5.64 52.79 1.50
#